data_AF-A0A7S2PT57-F1
#
_entry.id   AF-A0A7S2PT57-F1
#
_cell.length_a   1.000
_cell.length_b   1.000
_cell.length_c   1.000
_cell.angle_alpha   90.00
_cell.angle_beta   90.00
_cell.angle_gamma   90.00
#
_symmetry.space_group_name_H-M   'P 1'
#
loop_
_entity.id
_entity.type
_entity.pdbx_description
1 polymer ?
#
loop_
_entity_poly.entity_id
_entity_poly.type
_entity_poly.pdbx_seq_one_letter_code
_entity_poly.pdbx_strand_id
1 'polypeptide(L)'
;AQVVPCPLRFQVDARDPCSMVFQRSCTLRQLTNVAKPLLKFENDKAVLDPSGLSAIREIPGHIYPVILLGDGRAGKSYLASRILNLEGGIDVVVVPVRDLLPRDQHGHAGDAEECPEDMHMLLMDCEGGNNAIAAIRTLVNVFGILIGAEVIFVAGGCFSEASLANLAMTLAARSLVQLGSETALPEQRLVFVVNKNTLRYDSDALETALHVDTTDSGRRENRELVLRAFDERRFCTIGTIGSPHFEQEIDAFKDMVLRDRRPFKVGGALVRSADLVVMLRFIVEQIQTMSEVSLPSMSRVVLMDGFLMPLVERLLSEMEEELPPLDDYDADFDSNDGRPGKLAEFDREASHLTERGLVVEARAYLERRLDGDWMRRLQLNRALGEQVRDIIEESREVVTSKRWQRIGGRSLLASVTLTVFSVTTEVRSTAIKRKGATVYTPWASHATPVEQIKEEAFRNHRMRVPTLMGSLLKQSPCMWRKLVTGCSTPWQSRTCVVKEGHMIWWNPDTVTNGTQEVAGAINFLWNQTATVEPDIADPDAFEIRPGGGCEWEACDAFTGGSRRTFSFSVAQSQHTRTQWMNVIQQNIDWAKEARESLGPGDTRAQEERMHSEVSRERPTKAVAEYGTNWHSHGRICREVSDDP
;
A
#
# COMPACT_ATOMS: atom_id res chain seq x y z
N ALA A 1 -57.07 -65.29 6.94
CA ALA A 1 -57.87 -64.76 8.06
C ALA A 1 -57.73 -63.24 8.05
N GLN A 2 -58.75 -62.56 7.53
CA GLN A 2 -58.86 -61.10 7.43
C GLN A 2 -59.27 -60.50 8.78
N VAL A 3 -58.88 -59.26 9.09
CA VAL A 3 -59.78 -58.08 9.24
C VAL A 3 -58.97 -56.82 9.62
N VAL A 4 -58.89 -55.90 8.64
CA VAL A 4 -59.06 -54.42 8.62
C VAL A 4 -58.63 -53.52 9.82
N PRO A 5 -57.92 -52.39 9.57
CA PRO A 5 -57.70 -51.31 10.54
C PRO A 5 -58.82 -50.24 10.51
N CYS A 6 -59.14 -49.67 11.67
CA CYS A 6 -60.08 -48.55 11.81
C CYS A 6 -59.34 -47.31 12.36
N PRO A 7 -59.46 -46.11 11.75
CA PRO A 7 -58.87 -44.89 12.27
C PRO A 7 -59.91 -44.09 13.06
N LEU A 8 -59.71 -43.93 14.37
CA LEU A 8 -60.46 -42.96 15.17
C LEU A 8 -59.66 -41.65 15.24
N ARG A 9 -60.12 -40.66 14.46
CA ARG A 9 -59.83 -39.24 14.68
C ARG A 9 -60.53 -38.79 15.97
N PHE A 10 -59.76 -38.37 16.96
CA PHE A 10 -60.29 -37.55 18.05
C PHE A 10 -59.95 -36.08 17.77
N GLN A 11 -60.99 -35.31 17.48
CA GLN A 11 -61.02 -33.86 17.57
C GLN A 11 -61.22 -33.55 19.06
N VAL A 12 -60.24 -32.92 19.72
CA VAL A 12 -60.40 -32.43 21.09
C VAL A 12 -60.64 -30.93 21.01
N ASP A 13 -61.87 -30.58 21.40
CA ASP A 13 -62.36 -29.22 21.58
C ASP A 13 -61.63 -28.56 22.76
N ALA A 14 -61.18 -27.33 22.55
CA ALA A 14 -60.49 -26.52 23.55
C ALA A 14 -61.51 -25.94 24.53
N ARG A 15 -61.51 -26.43 25.78
CA ARG A 15 -61.94 -25.74 27.01
C ARG A 15 -61.74 -26.67 28.21
N ASP A 16 -60.53 -26.69 28.76
CA ASP A 16 -60.31 -27.23 30.12
C ASP A 16 -59.03 -26.62 30.76
N PRO A 17 -59.03 -26.21 32.04
CA PRO A 17 -57.86 -25.61 32.71
C PRO A 17 -56.77 -26.62 33.11
N CYS A 18 -56.92 -27.91 32.79
CA CYS A 18 -56.01 -28.97 33.22
C CYS A 18 -54.73 -29.13 32.36
N SER A 19 -54.54 -28.33 31.30
CA SER A 19 -53.37 -28.44 30.41
C SER A 19 -52.09 -27.77 30.94
N MET A 20 -52.18 -26.85 31.92
CA MET A 20 -50.99 -26.20 32.49
C MET A 20 -50.17 -27.11 33.43
N VAL A 21 -50.82 -28.10 34.07
CA VAL A 21 -50.13 -29.02 35.00
C VAL A 21 -49.35 -30.09 34.24
N PHE A 22 -49.81 -30.49 33.05
CA PHE A 22 -49.16 -31.52 32.24
C PHE A 22 -47.96 -30.99 31.42
N GLN A 23 -47.91 -29.70 31.08
CA GLN A 23 -46.72 -29.10 30.44
C GLN A 23 -45.55 -28.92 31.42
N ARG A 24 -45.82 -28.69 32.73
CA ARG A 24 -44.77 -28.67 33.77
C ARG A 24 -44.09 -30.03 33.93
N SER A 25 -44.82 -31.14 33.82
CA SER A 25 -44.25 -32.49 34.05
C SER A 25 -43.42 -33.01 32.88
N CYS A 26 -43.70 -32.58 31.63
CA CYS A 26 -42.91 -32.99 30.45
C CYS A 26 -41.55 -32.27 30.33
N THR A 27 -41.43 -31.02 30.82
CA THR A 27 -40.14 -30.30 30.89
C THR A 27 -39.28 -30.76 32.07
N LEU A 28 -39.89 -31.08 33.21
CA LEU A 28 -39.21 -31.58 34.40
C LEU A 28 -38.49 -32.94 34.20
N ARG A 29 -39.05 -33.85 33.40
CA ARG A 29 -38.38 -35.14 33.07
C ARG A 29 -37.20 -35.03 32.09
N GLN A 30 -37.06 -33.92 31.36
CA GLN A 30 -35.89 -33.69 30.51
C GLN A 30 -34.68 -33.17 31.29
N LEU A 31 -34.89 -32.65 32.50
CA LEU A 31 -33.84 -32.01 33.30
C LEU A 31 -33.06 -32.98 34.22
N THR A 32 -33.53 -34.19 34.47
CA THR A 32 -32.76 -35.20 35.23
C THR A 32 -31.53 -35.73 34.47
N ASN A 33 -31.42 -35.46 33.16
CA ASN A 33 -30.19 -35.67 32.37
C ASN A 33 -29.20 -34.48 32.44
N VAL A 34 -29.52 -33.41 33.18
CA VAL A 34 -28.76 -32.15 33.19
C VAL A 34 -27.68 -32.13 34.25
N ALA A 35 -27.87 -32.82 35.38
CA ALA A 35 -26.80 -32.95 36.37
C ALA A 35 -25.63 -33.73 35.76
N LYS A 36 -24.48 -33.07 35.63
CA LYS A 36 -23.24 -33.70 35.17
C LYS A 36 -22.25 -33.77 36.34
N PRO A 37 -21.52 -34.89 36.49
CA PRO A 37 -20.37 -34.89 37.38
C PRO A 37 -19.35 -33.87 36.84
N LEU A 38 -18.72 -33.11 37.74
CA LEU A 38 -17.62 -32.20 37.39
C LEU A 38 -16.29 -32.70 37.93
N LEU A 39 -16.29 -33.20 39.16
CA LEU A 39 -15.09 -33.66 39.85
C LEU A 39 -15.30 -35.11 40.31
N LYS A 40 -14.41 -35.99 39.88
CA LYS A 40 -14.37 -37.41 40.27
C LYS A 40 -13.07 -37.70 40.99
N PHE A 41 -13.06 -38.77 41.77
CA PHE A 41 -11.85 -39.26 42.42
C PHE A 41 -11.55 -40.67 41.93
N GLU A 42 -10.44 -40.81 41.23
CA GLU A 42 -9.97 -42.07 40.66
C GLU A 42 -8.57 -42.35 41.20
N ASN A 43 -8.38 -43.47 41.91
CA ASN A 43 -7.09 -43.86 42.51
C ASN A 43 -6.47 -42.75 43.39
N ASP A 44 -7.28 -42.17 44.29
CA ASP A 44 -6.91 -41.05 45.18
C ASP A 44 -6.50 -39.76 44.46
N LYS A 45 -6.73 -39.66 43.15
CA LYS A 45 -6.50 -38.45 42.35
C LYS A 45 -7.81 -37.81 41.91
N ALA A 46 -7.89 -36.50 42.04
CA ALA A 46 -9.01 -35.71 41.57
C ALA A 46 -8.97 -35.55 40.04
N VAL A 47 -10.00 -35.97 39.31
CA VAL A 47 -10.06 -35.85 37.85
C VAL A 47 -11.31 -35.05 37.49
N LEU A 48 -11.17 -34.07 36.60
CA LEU A 48 -12.32 -33.36 36.06
C LEU A 48 -13.03 -34.23 35.04
N ASP A 49 -14.34 -34.39 35.22
CA ASP A 49 -15.14 -35.16 34.28
C ASP A 49 -15.40 -34.35 32.99
N PRO A 50 -15.14 -34.94 31.80
CA PRO A 50 -15.34 -34.25 30.53
C PRO A 50 -16.77 -33.76 30.29
N SER A 51 -17.79 -34.46 30.81
CA SER A 51 -19.19 -34.09 30.59
C SER A 51 -19.58 -32.83 31.35
N GLY A 52 -19.10 -32.66 32.59
CA GLY A 52 -19.27 -31.42 33.35
C GLY A 52 -18.53 -30.25 32.70
N LEU A 53 -17.31 -30.47 32.23
CA LEU A 53 -16.55 -29.43 31.52
C LEU A 53 -17.18 -29.02 30.18
N SER A 54 -17.76 -29.96 29.43
CA SER A 54 -18.49 -29.64 28.20
C SER A 54 -19.72 -28.78 28.50
N ALA A 55 -20.48 -29.15 29.54
CA ALA A 55 -21.67 -28.40 29.96
C ALA A 55 -21.32 -26.95 30.36
N ILE A 56 -20.18 -26.74 31.03
CA ILE A 56 -19.70 -25.38 31.34
C ILE A 56 -19.28 -24.65 30.06
N ARG A 57 -18.48 -25.29 29.20
CA ARG A 57 -17.94 -24.67 27.98
C ARG A 57 -19.04 -24.20 27.02
N GLU A 58 -20.17 -24.89 26.98
CA GLU A 58 -21.30 -24.59 26.10
C GLU A 58 -22.15 -23.40 26.57
N ILE A 59 -21.85 -22.80 27.73
CA ILE A 59 -22.54 -21.60 28.21
C ILE A 59 -22.23 -20.41 27.27
N PRO A 60 -23.26 -19.79 26.65
CA PRO A 60 -23.07 -18.74 25.65
C PRO A 60 -22.85 -17.33 26.24
N GLY A 61 -23.09 -17.12 27.53
CA GLY A 61 -23.07 -15.80 28.17
C GLY A 61 -22.35 -15.76 29.52
N HIS A 62 -22.68 -14.77 30.34
CA HIS A 62 -22.07 -14.59 31.66
C HIS A 62 -22.41 -15.71 32.64
N ILE A 63 -21.46 -16.08 33.49
CA ILE A 63 -21.63 -17.16 34.46
C ILE A 63 -21.81 -16.58 35.86
N TYR A 64 -22.76 -17.14 36.60
CA TYR A 64 -22.98 -16.92 38.02
C TYR A 64 -22.79 -18.24 38.79
N PRO A 65 -21.57 -18.52 39.29
CA PRO A 65 -21.26 -19.73 40.03
C PRO A 65 -21.81 -19.65 41.46
N VAL A 66 -22.71 -20.57 41.76
CA VAL A 66 -23.30 -20.78 43.09
C VAL A 66 -22.81 -22.11 43.62
N ILE A 67 -22.15 -22.11 44.77
CA ILE A 67 -21.60 -23.33 45.37
C ILE A 67 -22.27 -23.64 46.70
N LEU A 68 -22.69 -24.89 46.89
CA LEU A 68 -23.27 -25.35 48.15
C LEU A 68 -22.24 -26.14 48.95
N LEU A 69 -21.82 -25.57 50.07
CA LEU A 69 -20.87 -26.16 51.02
C LEU A 69 -21.58 -26.46 52.36
N GLY A 70 -20.94 -27.25 53.22
CA GLY A 70 -21.42 -27.48 54.58
C GLY A 70 -21.57 -28.95 54.97
N ASP A 71 -22.34 -29.18 56.03
CA ASP A 71 -22.36 -30.46 56.73
C ASP A 71 -22.85 -31.62 55.85
N GLY A 72 -22.34 -32.82 56.13
CA GLY A 72 -22.87 -34.06 55.57
C GLY A 72 -24.34 -34.25 55.98
N ARG A 73 -25.19 -34.65 55.02
CA ARG A 73 -26.63 -34.93 55.26
C ARG A 73 -27.46 -33.74 55.77
N ALA A 74 -26.95 -32.51 55.65
CA ALA A 74 -27.70 -31.28 55.96
C ALA A 74 -28.77 -30.94 54.93
N GLY A 75 -28.82 -31.65 53.79
CA GLY A 75 -29.83 -31.44 52.74
C GLY A 75 -29.40 -30.45 51.65
N LYS A 76 -28.09 -30.31 51.39
CA LYS A 76 -27.54 -29.47 50.32
C LYS A 76 -28.15 -29.78 48.96
N SER A 77 -28.07 -31.03 48.51
CA SER A 77 -28.65 -31.48 47.24
C SER A 77 -30.14 -31.21 47.12
N TYR A 78 -30.88 -31.30 48.23
CA TYR A 78 -32.30 -30.95 48.26
C TYR A 78 -32.50 -29.44 48.05
N LEU A 79 -31.75 -28.60 48.76
CA LEU A 79 -31.82 -27.14 48.57
C LEU A 79 -31.39 -26.72 47.17
N ALA A 80 -30.32 -27.31 46.64
CA ALA A 80 -29.89 -27.15 45.25
C ALA A 80 -31.01 -27.47 44.26
N SER A 81 -31.69 -28.61 44.46
CA SER A 81 -32.81 -29.01 43.60
C SER A 81 -33.98 -28.04 43.70
N ARG A 82 -34.22 -27.46 44.88
CA ARG A 82 -35.24 -26.43 45.05
C ARG A 82 -34.89 -25.16 44.30
N ILE A 83 -33.65 -24.65 44.39
CA ILE A 83 -33.21 -23.47 43.62
C ILE A 83 -33.46 -23.66 42.13
N LEU A 84 -33.13 -24.84 41.61
CA LEU A 84 -33.25 -25.16 40.19
C LEU A 84 -34.65 -25.57 39.74
N ASN A 85 -35.61 -25.70 40.67
CA ASN A 85 -36.92 -26.32 40.43
C ASN A 85 -36.80 -27.73 39.81
N LEU A 86 -35.86 -28.54 40.30
CA LEU A 86 -35.58 -29.91 39.86
C LEU A 86 -35.90 -30.94 40.94
N GLU A 87 -36.20 -32.16 40.50
CA GLU A 87 -36.29 -33.35 41.34
C GLU A 87 -34.97 -34.15 41.23
N GLY A 88 -34.24 -34.33 42.34
CA GLY A 88 -33.08 -35.23 42.40
C GLY A 88 -31.83 -34.62 43.03
N GLY A 89 -30.80 -35.45 43.20
CA GLY A 89 -29.45 -35.02 43.57
C GLY A 89 -28.74 -34.36 42.39
N ILE A 90 -27.88 -33.39 42.68
CA ILE A 90 -27.19 -32.56 41.70
C ILE A 90 -25.70 -32.69 41.98
N ASP A 91 -24.87 -32.68 40.94
CA ASP A 91 -23.42 -32.48 41.07
C ASP A 91 -23.12 -31.08 40.52
N VAL A 92 -23.25 -30.91 39.20
CA VAL A 92 -23.21 -29.60 38.54
C VAL A 92 -24.38 -29.46 37.56
N VAL A 93 -25.07 -28.32 37.64
CA VAL A 93 -26.15 -27.94 36.72
C VAL A 93 -25.92 -26.52 36.23
N VAL A 94 -26.11 -26.36 34.92
CA VAL A 94 -26.10 -25.07 34.24
C VAL A 94 -27.53 -24.76 33.83
N VAL A 95 -28.01 -23.56 34.17
CA VAL A 95 -29.35 -23.13 33.77
C VAL A 95 -29.37 -21.62 33.48
N PRO A 96 -30.07 -21.15 32.44
CA PRO A 96 -30.30 -19.73 32.24
C PRO A 96 -31.03 -19.13 33.43
N VAL A 97 -30.54 -18.01 33.98
CA VAL A 97 -31.15 -17.42 35.18
C VAL A 97 -32.60 -17.01 34.93
N ARG A 98 -32.90 -16.53 33.72
CA ARG A 98 -34.25 -16.16 33.28
C ARG A 98 -35.30 -17.27 33.46
N ASP A 99 -34.87 -18.54 33.43
CA ASP A 99 -35.76 -19.69 33.59
C ASP A 99 -36.06 -20.00 35.07
N LEU A 100 -35.27 -19.43 35.99
CA LEU A 100 -35.43 -19.59 37.43
C LEU A 100 -36.21 -18.45 38.09
N LEU A 101 -36.23 -17.26 37.47
CA LEU A 101 -36.91 -16.10 38.03
C LEU A 101 -38.44 -16.31 38.04
N PRO A 102 -39.14 -15.81 39.06
CA PRO A 102 -40.59 -15.80 39.07
C PRO A 102 -41.12 -15.05 37.84
N ARG A 103 -42.03 -15.68 37.10
CA ARG A 103 -42.78 -14.99 36.04
C ARG A 103 -43.94 -14.24 36.67
N ASP A 104 -44.13 -12.99 36.27
CA ASP A 104 -45.32 -12.24 36.64
C ASP A 104 -46.59 -12.82 35.97
N GLN A 105 -47.76 -12.27 36.30
CA GLN A 105 -49.05 -12.73 35.75
C GLN A 105 -49.18 -12.54 34.23
N HIS A 106 -48.28 -11.75 33.61
CA HIS A 106 -48.24 -11.50 32.17
C HIS A 106 -47.16 -12.32 31.45
N GLY A 107 -46.41 -13.16 32.18
CA GLY A 107 -45.38 -14.04 31.63
C GLY A 107 -44.01 -13.37 31.45
N HIS A 108 -43.84 -12.12 31.91
CA HIS A 108 -42.54 -11.46 31.96
C HIS A 108 -41.75 -11.97 33.17
N ALA A 109 -40.50 -12.38 32.95
CA ALA A 109 -39.56 -12.58 34.06
C ALA A 109 -39.46 -11.24 34.80
N GLY A 110 -39.71 -11.22 36.11
CA GLY A 110 -39.80 -9.96 36.86
C GLY A 110 -38.64 -9.01 36.56
N ASP A 111 -38.96 -7.73 36.38
CA ASP A 111 -38.04 -6.64 36.04
C ASP A 111 -36.91 -6.53 37.08
N ALA A 112 -35.90 -7.38 36.96
CA ALA A 112 -34.62 -7.20 37.62
C ALA A 112 -33.80 -6.30 36.69
N GLU A 113 -33.89 -5.00 36.96
CA GLU A 113 -33.41 -3.85 36.16
C GLU A 113 -31.93 -3.89 35.74
N GLU A 114 -31.16 -4.93 36.11
CA GLU A 114 -29.71 -5.04 35.86
C GLU A 114 -29.25 -6.43 35.41
N CYS A 115 -30.14 -7.35 35.03
CA CYS A 115 -29.70 -8.68 34.57
C CYS A 115 -29.26 -8.64 33.11
N PRO A 116 -28.01 -9.03 32.79
CA PRO A 116 -27.67 -9.40 31.42
C PRO A 116 -28.62 -10.52 30.97
N GLU A 117 -29.29 -10.34 29.83
CA GLU A 117 -30.26 -11.32 29.30
C GLU A 117 -29.67 -12.72 29.08
N ASP A 118 -28.34 -12.81 29.04
CA ASP A 118 -27.53 -13.98 28.75
C ASP A 118 -26.86 -14.60 29.99
N MET A 119 -27.22 -14.20 31.21
CA MET A 119 -26.63 -14.78 32.43
C MET A 119 -27.11 -16.21 32.71
N HIS A 120 -26.17 -17.10 33.00
CA HIS A 120 -26.40 -18.49 33.36
C HIS A 120 -25.90 -18.77 34.77
N MET A 121 -26.71 -19.45 35.57
CA MET A 121 -26.29 -19.94 36.88
C MET A 121 -25.56 -21.27 36.70
N LEU A 122 -24.37 -21.35 37.27
CA LEU A 122 -23.59 -22.58 37.42
C LEU A 122 -23.72 -23.03 38.87
N LEU A 123 -24.64 -23.96 39.14
CA LEU A 123 -24.84 -24.47 40.48
C LEU A 123 -23.99 -25.73 40.71
N MET A 124 -23.16 -25.69 41.74
CA MET A 124 -22.27 -26.76 42.15
C MET A 124 -22.69 -27.29 43.53
N ASP A 125 -23.24 -28.49 43.57
CA ASP A 125 -23.54 -29.20 44.81
C ASP A 125 -22.35 -30.06 45.20
N CYS A 126 -21.79 -29.75 46.38
CA CYS A 126 -20.55 -30.35 46.83
C CYS A 126 -20.78 -31.42 47.89
N GLU A 127 -19.84 -32.36 47.96
CA GLU A 127 -19.84 -33.37 49.01
C GLU A 127 -19.74 -32.71 50.40
N GLY A 128 -20.36 -33.32 51.41
CA GLY A 128 -20.36 -32.79 52.77
C GLY A 128 -19.00 -32.84 53.45
N GLY A 129 -18.60 -31.73 54.08
CA GLY A 129 -17.30 -31.55 54.72
C GLY A 129 -17.01 -32.49 55.91
N ASN A 130 -17.96 -33.32 56.33
CA ASN A 130 -17.82 -34.25 57.47
C ASN A 130 -17.52 -35.72 57.02
N ASN A 131 -17.37 -36.00 55.72
CA ASN A 131 -17.04 -37.34 55.19
C ASN A 131 -15.52 -37.63 55.23
N ALA A 132 -15.08 -38.80 55.73
CA ALA A 132 -13.74 -39.06 56.25
C ALA A 132 -12.53 -38.95 55.29
N ILE A 133 -12.73 -38.69 53.98
CA ILE A 133 -11.62 -38.63 53.01
C ILE A 133 -11.08 -37.20 52.91
N ALA A 134 -9.92 -36.95 53.50
CA ALA A 134 -9.36 -35.60 53.69
C ALA A 134 -8.99 -34.86 52.39
N ALA A 135 -8.44 -35.55 51.39
CA ALA A 135 -7.98 -34.93 50.14
C ALA A 135 -9.13 -34.37 49.27
N ILE A 136 -10.29 -35.02 49.32
CA ILE A 136 -11.51 -34.60 48.60
C ILE A 136 -12.00 -33.25 49.12
N ARG A 137 -12.02 -33.09 50.45
CA ARG A 137 -12.51 -31.88 51.11
C ARG A 137 -11.71 -30.65 50.71
N THR A 138 -10.39 -30.78 50.66
CA THR A 138 -9.49 -29.66 50.36
C THR A 138 -9.77 -29.07 48.99
N LEU A 139 -9.89 -29.91 47.96
CA LEU A 139 -10.06 -29.44 46.58
C LEU A 139 -11.46 -28.84 46.35
N VAL A 140 -12.49 -29.47 46.91
CA VAL A 140 -13.87 -28.96 46.88
C VAL A 140 -13.98 -27.60 47.56
N ASN A 141 -13.31 -27.44 48.70
CA ASN A 141 -13.27 -26.17 49.42
C ASN A 141 -12.52 -25.10 48.62
N VAL A 142 -11.37 -25.44 48.03
CA VAL A 142 -10.61 -24.51 47.17
C VAL A 142 -11.43 -24.10 45.95
N PHE A 143 -12.20 -25.00 45.33
CA PHE A 143 -13.13 -24.64 44.26
C PHE A 143 -14.17 -23.63 44.74
N GLY A 144 -14.78 -23.86 45.90
CA GLY A 144 -15.76 -22.92 46.44
C GLY A 144 -15.19 -21.55 46.74
N ILE A 145 -13.95 -21.50 47.21
CA ILE A 145 -13.22 -20.26 47.50
C ILE A 145 -12.81 -19.52 46.24
N LEU A 146 -12.41 -20.23 45.18
CA LEU A 146 -11.84 -19.60 43.99
C LEU A 146 -12.88 -19.27 42.93
N ILE A 147 -13.99 -20.01 42.88
CA ILE A 147 -14.95 -19.95 41.77
C ILE A 147 -16.32 -19.45 42.24
N GLY A 148 -16.69 -19.69 43.50
CA GLY A 148 -18.01 -19.30 44.00
C GLY A 148 -18.20 -17.79 44.05
N ALA A 149 -19.02 -17.23 43.17
CA ALA A 149 -19.50 -15.85 43.34
C ALA A 149 -20.47 -15.78 44.54
N GLU A 150 -21.28 -16.83 44.70
CA GLU A 150 -22.11 -17.02 45.88
C GLU A 150 -21.84 -18.37 46.54
N VAL A 151 -21.51 -18.33 47.82
CA VAL A 151 -21.22 -19.48 48.67
C VAL A 151 -22.39 -19.69 49.61
N ILE A 152 -23.10 -20.80 49.41
CA ILE A 152 -24.21 -21.20 50.26
C ILE A 152 -23.69 -22.23 51.26
N PHE A 153 -23.56 -21.85 52.52
CA PHE A 153 -23.14 -22.76 53.58
C PHE A 153 -24.35 -23.34 54.31
N VAL A 154 -24.53 -24.66 54.27
CA VAL A 154 -25.71 -25.33 54.83
C VAL A 154 -25.35 -26.07 56.11
N ALA A 155 -25.89 -25.58 57.23
CA ALA A 155 -25.86 -26.24 58.54
C ALA A 155 -27.15 -27.04 58.78
N GLY A 156 -27.02 -28.22 59.40
CA GLY A 156 -28.16 -29.09 59.71
C GLY A 156 -28.72 -28.86 61.11
N GLY A 157 -30.02 -28.59 61.22
CA GLY A 157 -30.80 -28.61 62.45
C GLY A 157 -30.72 -27.34 63.30
N CYS A 158 -29.51 -26.84 63.58
CA CYS A 158 -29.32 -25.61 64.37
C CYS A 158 -28.07 -24.84 63.96
N PHE A 159 -28.07 -23.54 64.25
CA PHE A 159 -26.87 -22.70 64.18
C PHE A 159 -26.02 -22.94 65.43
N SER A 160 -24.75 -23.30 65.25
CA SER A 160 -23.86 -23.66 66.37
C SER A 160 -22.40 -23.25 66.12
N GLU A 161 -21.61 -23.15 67.19
CA GLU A 161 -20.16 -22.90 67.09
C GLU A 161 -19.46 -23.97 66.24
N ALA A 162 -19.94 -25.22 66.26
CA ALA A 162 -19.41 -26.28 65.42
C ALA A 162 -19.62 -25.99 63.93
N SER A 163 -20.78 -25.44 63.56
CA SER A 163 -21.06 -25.05 62.17
C SER A 163 -20.20 -23.87 61.70
N LEU A 164 -19.96 -22.89 62.58
CA LEU A 164 -19.02 -21.78 62.30
C LEU A 164 -17.58 -22.28 62.17
N ALA A 165 -17.15 -23.18 63.06
CA ALA A 165 -15.83 -23.78 62.98
C ALA A 165 -15.65 -24.58 61.68
N ASN A 166 -16.68 -25.28 61.22
CA ASN A 166 -16.62 -26.00 59.95
C ASN A 166 -16.51 -25.04 58.75
N LEU A 167 -17.28 -23.95 58.73
CA LEU A 167 -17.13 -22.90 57.72
C LEU A 167 -15.73 -22.29 57.74
N ALA A 168 -15.21 -21.95 58.92
CA ALA A 168 -13.87 -21.41 59.08
C ALA A 168 -12.78 -22.40 58.63
N MET A 169 -12.96 -23.70 58.87
CA MET A 169 -12.05 -24.75 58.40
C MET A 169 -12.08 -24.87 56.87
N THR A 170 -13.25 -24.72 56.25
CA THR A 170 -13.39 -24.63 54.80
C THR A 170 -12.66 -23.39 54.26
N LEU A 171 -12.82 -22.24 54.93
CA LEU A 171 -12.09 -21.02 54.58
C LEU A 171 -10.59 -21.10 54.83
N ALA A 172 -10.14 -21.90 55.79
CA ALA A 172 -8.72 -22.11 56.05
C ALA A 172 -8.02 -22.75 54.84
N ALA A 173 -8.74 -23.46 53.96
CA ALA A 173 -8.20 -23.91 52.68
C ALA A 173 -7.75 -22.74 51.78
N ARG A 174 -8.16 -21.49 52.05
CA ARG A 174 -7.56 -20.27 51.45
C ARG A 174 -6.07 -20.17 51.69
N SER A 175 -5.52 -20.76 52.74
CA SER A 175 -4.06 -20.75 52.97
C SER A 175 -3.31 -21.54 51.90
N LEU A 176 -3.98 -22.44 51.17
CA LEU A 176 -3.42 -23.17 50.04
C LEU A 176 -3.42 -22.35 48.75
N VAL A 177 -4.03 -21.16 48.80
CA VAL A 177 -4.08 -20.22 47.69
C VAL A 177 -3.00 -19.17 47.92
N GLN A 178 -1.95 -19.19 47.10
CA GLN A 178 -0.91 -18.17 47.14
C GLN A 178 -1.43 -16.89 46.48
N LEU A 179 -1.60 -15.84 47.29
CA LEU A 179 -1.93 -14.51 46.83
C LEU A 179 -0.64 -13.76 46.48
N GLY A 180 -0.58 -13.16 45.29
CA GLY A 180 0.41 -12.15 44.96
C GLY A 180 0.13 -10.83 45.69
N SER A 181 1.11 -9.93 45.71
CA SER A 181 0.99 -8.62 46.38
C SER A 181 -0.14 -7.74 45.82
N GLU A 182 -0.53 -7.95 44.57
CA GLU A 182 -1.55 -7.16 43.86
C GLU A 182 -2.84 -7.94 43.57
N THR A 183 -2.84 -9.26 43.79
CA THR A 183 -3.98 -10.12 43.44
C THR A 183 -4.94 -10.26 44.62
N ALA A 184 -6.20 -9.86 44.44
CA ALA A 184 -7.27 -10.15 45.39
C ALA A 184 -8.00 -11.45 45.00
N LEU A 185 -8.58 -12.12 46.00
CA LEU A 185 -9.56 -13.18 45.73
C LEU A 185 -10.80 -12.57 45.05
N PRO A 186 -11.53 -13.35 44.23
CA PRO A 186 -12.81 -12.90 43.69
C PRO A 186 -13.75 -12.45 44.81
N GLU A 187 -14.56 -11.43 44.54
CA GLU A 187 -15.62 -11.03 45.47
C GLU A 187 -16.60 -12.19 45.65
N GLN A 188 -16.79 -12.63 46.89
CA GLN A 188 -17.69 -13.72 47.24
C GLN A 188 -18.72 -13.26 48.25
N ARG A 189 -19.92 -13.81 48.13
CA ARG A 189 -21.00 -13.62 49.10
C ARG A 189 -21.29 -14.90 49.85
N LEU A 190 -21.68 -14.75 51.11
CA LEU A 190 -22.09 -15.88 51.94
C LEU A 190 -23.61 -15.86 52.16
N VAL A 191 -24.26 -16.99 51.88
CA VAL A 191 -25.61 -17.28 52.37
C VAL A 191 -25.51 -18.45 53.35
N PHE A 192 -25.63 -18.14 54.64
CA PHE A 192 -25.62 -19.14 55.70
C PHE A 192 -27.05 -19.66 55.93
N VAL A 193 -27.27 -20.94 55.68
CA VAL A 193 -28.57 -21.59 55.74
C VAL A 193 -28.60 -22.60 56.87
N VAL A 194 -29.54 -22.46 57.81
CA VAL A 194 -29.85 -23.50 58.80
C VAL A 194 -31.04 -24.31 58.27
N ASN A 195 -30.77 -25.47 57.70
CA ASN A 195 -31.80 -26.35 57.15
C ASN A 195 -32.34 -27.31 58.21
N LYS A 196 -33.60 -27.74 58.09
CA LYS A 196 -34.31 -28.59 59.08
C LYS A 196 -34.36 -27.94 60.46
N ASN A 197 -34.46 -26.62 60.48
CA ASN A 197 -34.45 -25.84 61.69
C ASN A 197 -35.73 -26.07 62.53
N THR A 198 -35.57 -26.19 63.83
CA THR A 198 -36.68 -26.27 64.80
C THR A 198 -36.71 -25.10 65.78
N LEU A 199 -35.71 -24.23 65.72
CA LEU A 199 -35.54 -23.06 66.59
C LEU A 199 -35.95 -21.78 65.87
N ARG A 200 -36.21 -20.70 66.60
CA ARG A 200 -36.45 -19.38 65.99
C ARG A 200 -35.17 -18.58 66.05
N TYR A 201 -34.74 -18.07 64.90
CA TYR A 201 -33.62 -17.16 64.80
C TYR A 201 -34.08 -15.88 64.11
N ASP A 202 -33.49 -14.77 64.52
CA ASP A 202 -33.65 -13.50 63.84
C ASP A 202 -32.75 -13.44 62.60
N SER A 203 -33.07 -12.55 61.66
CA SER A 203 -32.32 -12.40 60.40
C SER A 203 -30.87 -11.95 60.60
N ASP A 204 -30.57 -11.34 61.73
CA ASP A 204 -29.25 -10.84 62.14
C ASP A 204 -28.49 -11.83 63.05
N ALA A 205 -28.99 -13.05 63.24
CA ALA A 205 -28.39 -14.04 64.12
C ALA A 205 -26.93 -14.36 63.75
N LEU A 206 -26.62 -14.44 62.45
CA LEU A 206 -25.25 -14.66 61.98
C LEU A 206 -24.34 -13.48 62.34
N GLU A 207 -24.74 -12.25 62.02
CA GLU A 207 -23.93 -11.06 62.28
C GLU A 207 -23.71 -10.86 63.78
N THR A 208 -24.79 -11.03 64.57
CA THR A 208 -24.71 -11.01 66.03
C THR A 208 -23.67 -12.01 66.51
N ALA A 209 -23.74 -13.26 66.03
CA ALA A 209 -22.82 -14.31 66.42
C ALA A 209 -21.37 -14.07 65.99
N LEU A 210 -21.13 -13.44 64.83
CA LEU A 210 -19.79 -13.09 64.35
C LEU A 210 -19.15 -11.94 65.13
N HIS A 211 -19.95 -11.09 65.78
CA HIS A 211 -19.47 -9.95 66.56
C HIS A 211 -19.50 -10.16 68.08
N VAL A 212 -19.90 -11.33 68.57
CA VAL A 212 -19.80 -11.64 70.00
C VAL A 212 -18.33 -11.68 70.44
N ASP A 213 -17.99 -10.86 71.42
CA ASP A 213 -16.71 -10.93 72.11
C ASP A 213 -16.57 -12.27 72.83
N THR A 214 -15.67 -13.11 72.34
CA THR A 214 -15.35 -14.42 72.92
C THR A 214 -13.96 -14.41 73.54
N THR A 215 -13.82 -15.05 74.70
CA THR A 215 -12.54 -15.19 75.41
C THR A 215 -11.67 -16.31 74.82
N ASP A 216 -12.27 -17.25 74.09
CA ASP A 216 -11.59 -18.34 73.40
C ASP A 216 -10.95 -17.84 72.09
N SER A 217 -9.62 -17.96 71.97
CA SER A 217 -8.88 -17.46 70.82
C SER A 217 -9.25 -18.16 69.52
N GLY A 218 -9.46 -19.48 69.54
CA GLY A 218 -9.80 -20.24 68.34
C GLY A 218 -11.18 -19.87 67.79
N ARG A 219 -12.15 -19.63 68.67
CA ARG A 219 -13.46 -19.14 68.24
C ARG A 219 -13.40 -17.72 67.69
N ARG A 220 -12.54 -16.86 68.22
CA ARG A 220 -12.32 -15.50 67.69
C ARG A 220 -11.69 -15.56 66.29
N GLU A 221 -10.64 -16.35 66.11
CA GLU A 221 -9.98 -16.56 64.82
C GLU A 221 -10.96 -17.06 63.75
N ASN A 222 -11.84 -18.02 64.11
CA ASN A 222 -12.86 -18.51 63.17
C ASN A 222 -13.81 -17.40 62.69
N ARG A 223 -14.25 -16.51 63.59
CA ARG A 223 -15.13 -15.39 63.23
C ARG A 223 -14.40 -14.37 62.36
N GLU A 224 -13.17 -14.03 62.72
CA GLU A 224 -12.32 -13.11 61.95
C GLU A 224 -12.07 -13.64 60.53
N LEU A 225 -11.84 -14.95 60.37
CA LEU A 225 -11.71 -15.58 59.06
C LEU A 225 -12.98 -15.41 58.21
N VAL A 226 -14.17 -15.64 58.78
CA VAL A 226 -15.45 -15.46 58.07
C VAL A 226 -15.69 -14.00 57.71
N LEU A 227 -15.49 -13.08 58.66
CA LEU A 227 -15.66 -11.63 58.47
C LEU A 227 -14.73 -11.09 57.37
N ARG A 228 -13.47 -11.54 57.36
CA ARG A 228 -12.48 -11.17 56.33
C ARG A 228 -12.77 -11.82 54.98
N ALA A 229 -13.44 -12.97 54.98
CA ALA A 229 -13.62 -13.75 53.75
C ALA A 229 -14.76 -13.27 52.87
N PHE A 230 -15.82 -12.74 53.48
CA PHE A 230 -17.06 -12.37 52.81
C PHE A 230 -17.47 -10.99 53.29
N ASP A 231 -17.48 -9.99 52.42
CA ASP A 231 -17.94 -8.65 52.78
C ASP A 231 -19.45 -8.58 52.97
N GLU A 232 -20.19 -9.37 52.16
CA GLU A 232 -21.63 -9.49 52.23
C GLU A 232 -22.03 -10.90 52.71
N ARG A 233 -22.81 -10.94 53.79
CA ARG A 233 -23.24 -12.17 54.45
C ARG A 233 -24.74 -12.10 54.71
N ARG A 234 -25.43 -13.21 54.48
CA ARG A 234 -26.87 -13.35 54.66
C ARG A 234 -27.15 -14.59 55.48
N PHE A 235 -28.25 -14.55 56.22
CA PHE A 235 -28.67 -15.64 57.07
C PHE A 235 -30.13 -15.98 56.78
N CYS A 236 -30.42 -17.27 56.61
CA CYS A 236 -31.79 -17.74 56.52
C CYS A 236 -31.95 -19.12 57.20
N THR A 237 -33.19 -19.41 57.56
CA THR A 237 -33.55 -20.67 58.21
C THR A 237 -34.66 -21.33 57.45
N ILE A 238 -34.56 -22.65 57.30
CA ILE A 238 -35.56 -23.46 56.61
C ILE A 238 -36.03 -24.53 57.59
N GLY A 239 -37.31 -24.50 57.90
CA GLY A 239 -37.97 -25.44 58.78
C GLY A 239 -37.92 -26.88 58.24
N THR A 240 -38.39 -27.83 59.05
CA THR A 240 -38.58 -29.20 58.57
C THR A 240 -39.71 -29.27 57.54
N ILE A 241 -39.59 -30.19 56.58
CA ILE A 241 -40.66 -30.50 55.61
C ILE A 241 -41.95 -30.76 56.39
N GLY A 242 -43.03 -30.09 55.99
CA GLY A 242 -44.35 -30.14 56.65
C GLY A 242 -44.61 -29.03 57.66
N SER A 243 -43.63 -28.17 57.96
CA SER A 243 -43.87 -26.94 58.71
C SER A 243 -44.73 -25.95 57.89
N PRO A 244 -45.60 -25.15 58.53
CA PRO A 244 -46.58 -24.32 57.83
C PRO A 244 -45.97 -23.24 56.92
N HIS A 245 -44.73 -22.82 57.21
CA HIS A 245 -44.01 -21.80 56.44
C HIS A 245 -42.93 -22.37 55.53
N PHE A 246 -42.78 -23.70 55.44
CA PHE A 246 -41.68 -24.36 54.73
C PHE A 246 -41.52 -23.86 53.28
N GLU A 247 -42.61 -23.82 52.50
CA GLU A 247 -42.55 -23.37 51.11
C GLU A 247 -42.23 -21.88 50.99
N GLN A 248 -42.74 -21.05 51.91
CA GLN A 248 -42.44 -19.62 51.95
C GLN A 248 -40.96 -19.37 52.27
N GLU A 249 -40.39 -20.14 53.19
CA GLU A 249 -38.96 -20.08 53.55
C GLU A 249 -38.07 -20.54 52.40
N ILE A 250 -38.48 -21.59 51.66
CA ILE A 250 -37.81 -22.06 50.45
C ILE A 250 -37.84 -20.98 49.37
N ASP A 251 -39.00 -20.37 49.10
CA ASP A 251 -39.11 -19.32 48.08
C ASP A 251 -38.31 -18.08 48.47
N ALA A 252 -38.33 -17.68 49.75
CA ALA A 252 -37.49 -16.58 50.25
C ALA A 252 -35.98 -16.89 50.10
N PHE A 253 -35.57 -18.14 50.33
CA PHE A 253 -34.20 -18.58 50.10
C PHE A 253 -33.82 -18.52 48.61
N LYS A 254 -34.71 -18.96 47.70
CA LYS A 254 -34.47 -18.83 46.25
C LYS A 254 -34.32 -17.39 45.83
N ASP A 255 -35.24 -16.53 46.28
CA ASP A 255 -35.22 -15.11 45.97
C ASP A 255 -33.93 -14.46 46.48
N MET A 256 -33.45 -14.87 47.66
CA MET A 256 -32.19 -14.38 48.23
C MET A 256 -30.97 -14.71 47.34
N VAL A 257 -30.94 -15.90 46.74
CA VAL A 257 -29.83 -16.36 45.87
C VAL A 257 -29.92 -15.76 44.47
N LEU A 258 -31.14 -15.61 43.95
CA LEU A 258 -31.37 -15.18 42.56
C LEU A 258 -31.39 -13.65 42.42
N ARG A 259 -31.97 -12.91 43.37
CA ARG A 259 -32.21 -11.47 43.23
C ARG A 259 -30.92 -10.67 43.05
N ASP A 260 -29.89 -10.98 43.82
CA ASP A 260 -28.66 -10.18 43.84
C ASP A 260 -27.52 -10.79 43.04
N ARG A 261 -27.76 -11.81 42.22
CA ARG A 261 -26.75 -12.46 41.37
C ARG A 261 -25.73 -11.49 40.75
N ARG A 262 -24.45 -11.89 40.76
CA ARG A 262 -23.36 -11.13 40.13
C ARG A 262 -22.63 -12.02 39.14
N PRO A 263 -22.23 -11.51 37.96
CA PRO A 263 -21.38 -12.28 37.06
C PRO A 263 -20.02 -12.53 37.72
N PHE A 264 -19.46 -13.71 37.49
CA PHE A 264 -18.15 -14.06 38.02
C PHE A 264 -17.06 -13.21 37.39
N LYS A 265 -16.26 -12.57 38.25
CA LYS A 265 -15.17 -11.69 37.85
C LYS A 265 -13.86 -12.12 38.50
N VAL A 266 -12.77 -12.01 37.75
CA VAL A 266 -11.39 -12.19 38.23
C VAL A 266 -10.62 -10.97 37.78
N GLY A 267 -9.99 -10.23 38.72
CA GLY A 267 -9.22 -9.03 38.41
C GLY A 267 -10.00 -7.93 37.65
N GLY A 268 -11.32 -7.86 37.86
CA GLY A 268 -12.24 -6.95 37.18
C GLY A 268 -12.80 -7.46 35.85
N ALA A 269 -12.17 -8.45 35.21
CA ALA A 269 -12.66 -9.05 33.97
C ALA A 269 -13.79 -10.04 34.23
N LEU A 270 -14.77 -10.09 33.32
CA LEU A 270 -15.82 -11.09 33.32
C LEU A 270 -15.25 -12.42 32.82
N VAL A 271 -15.38 -13.47 33.63
CA VAL A 271 -14.88 -14.81 33.29
C VAL A 271 -15.87 -15.49 32.35
N ARG A 272 -15.38 -15.91 31.17
CA ARG A 272 -16.19 -16.67 30.22
C ARG A 272 -16.17 -18.16 30.56
N SER A 273 -17.07 -18.90 29.94
CA SER A 273 -17.17 -20.36 30.07
C SER A 273 -15.89 -21.11 29.72
N ALA A 274 -15.24 -20.70 28.62
CA ALA A 274 -13.95 -21.26 28.23
C ALA A 274 -12.88 -21.00 29.31
N ASP A 275 -12.80 -19.78 29.82
CA ASP A 275 -11.82 -19.37 30.84
C ASP A 275 -12.03 -20.15 32.13
N LEU A 276 -13.28 -20.30 32.57
CA LEU A 276 -13.61 -21.08 33.76
C LEU A 276 -13.19 -22.55 33.64
N VAL A 277 -13.36 -23.16 32.46
CA VAL A 277 -12.88 -24.52 32.21
C VAL A 277 -11.36 -24.61 32.31
N VAL A 278 -10.64 -23.60 31.81
CA VAL A 278 -9.18 -23.55 31.94
C VAL A 278 -8.77 -23.35 33.41
N MET A 279 -9.44 -22.46 34.14
CA MET A 279 -9.23 -22.25 35.57
C MET A 279 -9.43 -23.54 36.36
N LEU A 280 -10.53 -24.26 36.13
CA LEU A 280 -10.81 -25.53 36.80
C LEU A 280 -9.69 -26.55 36.57
N ARG A 281 -9.24 -26.70 35.33
CA ARG A 281 -8.12 -27.58 34.98
C ARG A 281 -6.84 -27.18 35.69
N PHE A 282 -6.54 -25.87 35.66
CA PHE A 282 -5.37 -25.31 36.30
C PHE A 282 -5.37 -25.55 37.82
N ILE A 283 -6.50 -25.32 38.50
CA ILE A 283 -6.63 -25.55 39.95
C ILE A 283 -6.38 -27.02 40.29
N VAL A 284 -6.98 -27.96 39.55
CA VAL A 284 -6.77 -29.40 39.79
C VAL A 284 -5.31 -29.78 39.57
N GLU A 285 -4.70 -29.31 38.48
CA GLU A 285 -3.30 -29.58 38.16
C GLU A 285 -2.35 -29.05 39.25
N GLN A 286 -2.55 -27.80 39.69
CA GLN A 286 -1.72 -27.16 40.72
C GLN A 286 -1.86 -27.85 42.08
N ILE A 287 -3.08 -28.18 42.52
CA ILE A 287 -3.29 -28.91 43.78
C ILE A 287 -2.62 -30.29 43.72
N GLN A 288 -2.69 -30.98 42.57
CA GLN A 288 -2.06 -32.29 42.42
C GLN A 288 -0.54 -32.25 42.40
N THR A 289 0.05 -31.20 41.83
CA THR A 289 1.50 -31.10 41.62
C THR A 289 2.21 -30.39 42.76
N MET A 290 1.64 -29.31 43.28
CA MET A 290 2.26 -28.42 44.27
C MET A 290 1.59 -28.49 45.65
N SER A 291 0.39 -29.10 45.76
CA SER A 291 -0.47 -29.03 46.97
C SER A 291 -0.96 -27.62 47.32
N GLU A 292 -0.77 -26.67 46.42
CA GLU A 292 -1.15 -25.26 46.54
C GLU A 292 -1.50 -24.69 45.16
N VAL A 293 -2.24 -23.58 45.14
CA VAL A 293 -2.74 -22.91 43.93
C VAL A 293 -2.21 -21.49 43.89
N SER A 294 -1.47 -21.14 42.84
CA SER A 294 -1.00 -19.77 42.59
C SER A 294 -2.09 -18.92 41.92
N LEU A 295 -2.61 -17.90 42.61
CA LEU A 295 -3.50 -16.92 41.98
C LEU A 295 -2.83 -16.09 40.89
N PRO A 296 -1.58 -15.60 41.04
CA PRO A 296 -0.93 -14.86 39.95
C PRO A 296 -0.90 -15.65 38.64
N SER A 297 -0.69 -16.97 38.74
CA SER A 297 -0.72 -17.86 37.57
C SER A 297 -2.13 -18.01 37.02
N MET A 298 -3.15 -18.13 37.87
CA MET A 298 -4.56 -18.21 37.45
C MET A 298 -5.05 -16.90 36.82
N SER A 299 -4.80 -15.75 37.46
CA SER A 299 -5.13 -14.42 36.94
C SER A 299 -4.43 -14.18 35.62
N ARG A 300 -3.17 -14.62 35.45
CA ARG A 300 -2.49 -14.58 34.16
C ARG A 300 -3.26 -15.37 33.10
N VAL A 301 -3.61 -16.62 33.37
CA VAL A 301 -4.33 -17.44 32.39
C VAL A 301 -5.67 -16.81 31.98
N VAL A 302 -6.43 -16.28 32.93
CA VAL A 302 -7.75 -15.68 32.64
C VAL A 302 -7.60 -14.32 31.96
N LEU A 303 -6.78 -13.44 32.52
CA LEU A 303 -6.67 -12.05 32.06
C LEU A 303 -5.76 -11.93 30.86
N MET A 304 -4.56 -12.52 30.89
CA MET A 304 -3.64 -12.48 29.76
C MET A 304 -4.21 -13.29 28.61
N ASP A 305 -4.40 -14.60 28.80
CA ASP A 305 -4.71 -15.48 27.67
C ASP A 305 -6.20 -15.44 27.28
N GLY A 306 -7.11 -15.26 28.25
CA GLY A 306 -8.56 -15.23 28.01
C GLY A 306 -9.10 -13.89 27.52
N PHE A 307 -8.47 -12.77 27.88
CA PHE A 307 -8.98 -11.42 27.56
C PHE A 307 -7.98 -10.54 26.80
N LEU A 308 -6.81 -10.26 27.38
CA LEU A 308 -5.85 -9.28 26.86
C LEU A 308 -5.25 -9.73 25.53
N MET A 309 -4.81 -10.98 25.39
CA MET A 309 -4.22 -11.50 24.16
C MET A 309 -5.23 -11.54 23.01
N PRO A 310 -6.47 -12.05 23.18
CA PRO A 310 -7.52 -11.93 22.17
C PRO A 310 -7.81 -10.47 21.77
N LEU A 311 -7.80 -9.54 22.73
CA LEU A 311 -7.94 -8.11 22.46
C LEU A 311 -6.77 -7.59 21.59
N VAL A 312 -5.53 -7.97 21.93
CA VAL A 312 -4.35 -7.62 21.13
C VAL A 312 -4.45 -8.17 19.72
N GLU A 313 -4.82 -9.45 19.56
CA GLU A 313 -4.97 -10.09 18.25
C GLU A 313 -6.04 -9.42 17.40
N ARG A 314 -7.19 -9.07 18.00
CA ARG A 314 -8.25 -8.31 17.33
C ARG A 314 -7.72 -6.95 16.83
N LEU A 315 -7.08 -6.16 17.70
CA LEU A 315 -6.58 -4.84 17.35
C LEU A 315 -5.46 -4.90 16.29
N LEU A 316 -4.63 -5.93 16.32
CA LEU A 316 -3.63 -6.19 15.28
C LEU A 316 -4.29 -6.51 13.94
N SER A 317 -5.33 -7.36 13.93
CA SER A 317 -6.09 -7.71 12.73
C SER A 317 -6.76 -6.47 12.13
N GLU A 318 -7.42 -5.66 12.96
CA GLU A 318 -8.06 -4.41 12.50
C GLU A 318 -7.04 -3.42 11.94
N MET A 319 -5.87 -3.28 12.58
CA MET A 319 -4.80 -2.45 12.04
C MET A 319 -4.33 -2.95 10.67
N GLU A 320 -4.21 -4.28 10.50
CA GLU A 320 -3.80 -4.87 9.22
C GLU A 320 -4.78 -4.56 8.09
N GLU A 321 -6.08 -4.55 8.40
CA GLU A 321 -7.19 -4.20 7.50
C GLU A 321 -7.27 -2.69 7.21
N GLU A 322 -7.02 -1.83 8.20
CA GLU A 322 -7.04 -0.36 8.06
C GLU A 322 -5.85 0.15 7.23
N LEU A 323 -4.73 -0.56 7.23
CA LEU A 323 -3.53 -0.14 6.51
C LEU A 323 -3.70 -0.33 4.99
N PRO A 324 -3.53 0.73 4.17
CA PRO A 324 -3.73 0.64 2.73
C PRO A 324 -2.80 -0.39 2.08
N PRO A 325 -3.27 -1.10 1.03
CA PRO A 325 -2.41 -1.99 0.25
C PRO A 325 -1.31 -1.16 -0.44
N LEU A 326 -0.07 -1.58 -0.28
CA LEU A 326 1.10 -0.90 -0.87
C LEU A 326 1.46 -1.51 -2.22
N ASP A 327 0.61 -1.26 -3.22
CA ASP A 327 0.87 -1.63 -4.62
C ASP A 327 1.75 -0.59 -5.35
N ASP A 328 1.75 0.65 -4.85
CA ASP A 328 2.57 1.76 -5.34
C ASP A 328 3.15 2.58 -4.18
N TYR A 329 4.07 3.49 -4.49
CA TYR A 329 4.61 4.45 -3.54
C TYR A 329 3.51 5.42 -3.08
N ASP A 330 3.29 5.48 -1.77
CA ASP A 330 2.40 6.43 -1.13
C ASP A 330 3.24 7.53 -0.44
N ALA A 331 3.07 8.77 -0.88
CA ALA A 331 3.77 9.93 -0.31
C ALA A 331 3.23 10.32 1.07
N ASP A 332 1.97 9.98 1.35
CA ASP A 332 1.26 10.32 2.59
C ASP A 332 1.24 9.14 3.56
N PHE A 333 2.03 8.09 3.32
CA PHE A 333 2.05 6.87 4.13
C PHE A 333 2.23 7.16 5.63
N ASP A 334 3.16 8.05 5.99
CA ASP A 334 3.43 8.40 7.40
C ASP A 334 2.23 9.08 8.09
N SER A 335 1.33 9.71 7.33
CA SER A 335 0.12 10.35 7.89
C SER A 335 -0.97 9.34 8.25
N ASN A 336 -0.89 8.12 7.71
CA ASN A 336 -1.82 7.01 7.95
C ASN A 336 -1.36 6.10 9.11
N ASP A 337 -0.53 6.61 10.03
CA ASP A 337 -0.06 5.85 11.20
C ASP A 337 -1.17 5.66 12.25
N GLY A 338 -1.88 4.53 12.17
CA GLY A 338 -2.94 4.14 13.09
C GLY A 338 -2.49 3.63 14.46
N ARG A 339 -1.17 3.42 14.69
CA ARG A 339 -0.66 2.81 15.94
C ARG A 339 -1.09 3.55 17.21
N PRO A 340 -1.02 4.90 17.28
CA PRO A 340 -1.45 5.63 18.48
C PRO A 340 -2.93 5.43 18.79
N GLY A 341 -3.78 5.31 17.75
CA GLY A 341 -5.21 5.05 17.89
C GLY A 341 -5.48 3.68 18.51
N LYS A 342 -4.84 2.62 17.99
CA LYS A 342 -4.99 1.26 18.51
C LYS A 342 -4.45 1.08 19.93
N LEU A 343 -3.35 1.76 20.28
CA LEU A 343 -2.85 1.76 21.67
C LEU A 343 -3.82 2.47 22.63
N ALA A 344 -4.41 3.60 22.23
CA ALA A 344 -5.42 4.29 23.04
C ALA A 344 -6.71 3.47 23.19
N GLU A 345 -7.11 2.74 22.15
CA GLU A 345 -8.24 1.81 22.19
C GLU A 345 -8.00 0.64 23.16
N PHE A 346 -6.80 0.04 23.11
CA PHE A 346 -6.38 -0.96 24.08
C PHE A 346 -6.46 -0.43 25.52
N ASP A 347 -5.89 0.76 25.78
CA ASP A 347 -5.87 1.37 27.11
C ASP A 347 -7.30 1.66 27.63
N ARG A 348 -8.21 2.06 26.74
CA ARG A 348 -9.63 2.28 27.06
C ARG A 348 -10.33 0.97 27.43
N GLU A 349 -10.17 -0.07 26.63
CA GLU A 349 -10.83 -1.36 26.86
C GLU A 349 -10.28 -2.11 28.07
N ALA A 350 -8.96 -2.03 28.32
CA ALA A 350 -8.32 -2.65 29.48
C ALA A 350 -8.42 -1.81 30.77
N SER A 351 -9.05 -0.63 30.73
CA SER A 351 -9.09 0.32 31.86
C SER A 351 -9.71 -0.25 33.15
N HIS A 352 -10.69 -1.16 33.00
CA HIS A 352 -11.45 -1.80 34.07
C HIS A 352 -10.69 -2.92 34.81
N LEU A 353 -9.51 -3.32 34.32
CA LEU A 353 -8.70 -4.38 34.93
C LEU A 353 -7.89 -3.86 36.12
N THR A 354 -7.84 -4.63 37.19
CA THR A 354 -7.08 -4.29 38.41
C THR A 354 -5.61 -4.67 38.30
N GLU A 355 -5.28 -5.74 37.57
CA GLU A 355 -3.92 -6.29 37.41
C GLU A 355 -3.08 -5.47 36.42
N ARG A 356 -2.57 -4.32 36.87
CA ARG A 356 -1.83 -3.36 36.02
C ARG A 356 -0.57 -3.95 35.40
N GLY A 357 0.12 -4.87 36.10
CA GLY A 357 1.31 -5.55 35.57
C GLY A 357 1.03 -6.31 34.27
N LEU A 358 -0.07 -7.08 34.21
CA LEU A 358 -0.47 -7.83 33.02
C LEU A 358 -0.91 -6.91 31.88
N VAL A 359 -1.62 -5.82 32.21
CA VAL A 359 -2.01 -4.81 31.21
C VAL A 359 -0.78 -4.18 30.55
N VAL A 360 0.22 -3.79 31.34
CA VAL A 360 1.48 -3.23 30.82
C VAL A 360 2.22 -4.23 29.93
N GLU A 361 2.27 -5.50 30.33
CA GLU A 361 2.91 -6.56 29.54
C GLU A 361 2.20 -6.77 28.19
N ALA A 362 0.86 -6.88 28.20
CA ALA A 362 0.06 -7.04 26.98
C ALA A 362 0.17 -5.80 26.07
N ARG A 363 0.12 -4.59 26.65
CA ARG A 363 0.33 -3.34 25.92
C ARG A 363 1.69 -3.29 25.23
N ALA A 364 2.75 -3.67 25.95
CA ALA A 364 4.10 -3.73 25.40
C ALA A 364 4.25 -4.82 24.31
N TYR A 365 3.46 -5.89 24.38
CA TYR A 365 3.38 -6.88 23.31
C TYR A 365 2.68 -6.31 22.06
N LEU A 366 1.52 -5.66 22.22
CA LEU A 366 0.79 -4.97 21.15
C LEU A 366 1.67 -3.91 20.47
N GLU A 367 2.29 -3.03 21.25
CA GLU A 367 3.17 -1.96 20.76
C GLU A 367 4.32 -2.51 19.91
N ARG A 368 5.03 -3.54 20.40
CA ARG A 368 6.11 -4.19 19.64
C ARG A 368 5.64 -4.79 18.33
N ARG A 369 4.44 -5.40 18.31
CA ARG A 369 3.85 -6.01 17.11
C ARG A 369 3.44 -4.95 16.09
N LEU A 370 2.72 -3.92 16.54
CA LEU A 370 2.33 -2.76 15.74
C LEU A 370 3.55 -2.06 15.12
N ASP A 371 4.59 -1.82 15.92
CA ASP A 371 5.85 -1.23 15.44
C ASP A 371 6.55 -2.10 14.41
N GLY A 372 6.60 -3.42 14.67
CA GLY A 372 7.20 -4.37 13.74
C GLY A 372 6.50 -4.38 12.38
N ASP A 373 5.18 -4.42 12.39
CA ASP A 373 4.35 -4.47 11.17
C ASP A 373 4.43 -3.13 10.41
N TRP A 374 4.36 -2.01 11.13
CA TRP A 374 4.53 -0.67 10.57
C TRP A 374 5.90 -0.48 9.94
N MET A 375 6.98 -0.84 10.64
CA MET A 375 8.35 -0.69 10.11
C MET A 375 8.57 -1.53 8.85
N ARG A 376 7.99 -2.73 8.76
CA ARG A 376 8.04 -3.54 7.53
C ARG A 376 7.33 -2.83 6.37
N ARG A 377 6.13 -2.29 6.59
CA ARG A 377 5.39 -1.55 5.55
C ARG A 377 6.09 -0.25 5.15
N LEU A 378 6.65 0.48 6.10
CA LEU A 378 7.44 1.69 5.83
C LEU A 378 8.69 1.38 4.98
N GLN A 379 9.39 0.28 5.27
CA GLN A 379 10.51 -0.18 4.45
C GLN A 379 10.07 -0.55 3.04
N LEU A 380 8.93 -1.24 2.90
CA LEU A 380 8.35 -1.57 1.60
C LEU A 380 7.98 -0.31 0.81
N ASN A 381 7.30 0.65 1.43
CA ASN A 381 6.94 1.92 0.79
C ASN A 381 8.20 2.69 0.33
N ARG A 382 9.24 2.74 1.17
CA ARG A 382 10.54 3.32 0.79
C ARG A 382 11.16 2.61 -0.40
N ALA A 383 11.13 1.27 -0.41
CA ALA A 383 11.64 0.49 -1.53
C ALA A 383 10.87 0.77 -2.82
N LEU A 384 9.53 0.85 -2.76
CA LEU A 384 8.67 1.25 -3.89
C LEU A 384 9.03 2.67 -4.38
N GLY A 385 9.24 3.61 -3.47
CA GLY A 385 9.65 4.97 -3.79
C GLY A 385 10.99 5.06 -4.52
N GLU A 386 11.92 4.12 -4.27
CA GLU A 386 13.21 4.04 -4.96
C GLU A 386 13.14 3.39 -6.35
N GLN A 387 12.06 2.68 -6.68
CA GLN A 387 11.90 2.04 -7.99
C GLN A 387 11.79 3.09 -9.10
N VAL A 388 12.32 2.75 -10.26
CA VAL A 388 12.23 3.59 -11.47
C VAL A 388 10.80 3.54 -12.00
N ARG A 389 10.18 4.70 -12.13
CA ARG A 389 8.86 4.88 -12.74
C ARG A 389 8.98 5.03 -14.25
N ASP A 390 9.92 5.84 -14.70
CA ASP A 390 10.09 6.20 -16.11
C ASP A 390 11.57 6.40 -16.44
N ILE A 391 11.94 6.13 -17.69
CA ILE A 391 13.28 6.35 -18.23
C ILE A 391 13.13 7.17 -19.50
N ILE A 392 13.63 8.40 -19.45
CA ILE A 392 13.62 9.34 -20.57
C ILE A 392 15.03 9.40 -21.14
N GLU A 393 15.17 9.28 -22.45
CA GLU A 393 16.45 9.50 -23.13
C GLU A 393 16.56 10.94 -23.63
N GLU A 394 17.66 11.58 -23.27
CA GLU A 394 17.98 12.94 -23.71
C GLU A 394 19.20 12.87 -24.63
N SER A 395 19.14 13.56 -25.78
CA SER A 395 20.26 13.65 -26.72
C SER A 395 20.68 15.10 -26.92
N ARG A 396 21.99 15.31 -27.12
CA ARG A 396 22.56 16.61 -27.48
C ARG A 396 23.66 16.43 -28.52
N GLU A 397 23.75 17.39 -29.42
CA GLU A 397 24.85 17.47 -30.37
C GLU A 397 25.99 18.30 -29.79
N VAL A 398 27.20 17.74 -29.77
CA VAL A 398 28.41 18.42 -29.29
C VAL A 398 29.40 18.53 -30.45
N VAL A 399 29.81 19.76 -30.74
CA VAL A 399 30.87 20.02 -31.73
C VAL A 399 32.20 19.63 -31.10
N THR A 400 32.81 18.56 -31.59
CA THR A 400 34.10 18.05 -31.08
C THR A 400 35.28 18.73 -31.74
N SER A 401 35.17 19.06 -33.02
CA SER A 401 36.19 19.82 -33.72
C SER A 401 35.57 20.70 -34.82
N LYS A 402 36.27 21.80 -35.10
CA LYS A 402 35.98 22.72 -36.19
C LYS A 402 37.18 22.71 -37.12
N ARG A 403 36.97 22.38 -38.39
CA ARG A 403 38.01 22.50 -39.42
C ARG A 403 37.48 23.25 -40.63
N TRP A 404 38.42 23.89 -41.31
CA TRP A 404 38.15 24.54 -42.58
C TRP A 404 38.51 23.59 -43.70
N GLN A 405 37.54 23.24 -44.54
CA GLN A 405 37.74 22.36 -45.67
C GLN A 405 37.42 23.10 -46.95
N ARG A 406 38.39 23.15 -47.87
CA ARG A 406 38.12 23.61 -49.23
C ARG A 406 37.12 22.65 -49.88
N ILE A 407 36.17 23.16 -50.65
CA ILE A 407 35.13 22.33 -51.32
C ILE A 407 35.73 21.20 -52.17
N GLY A 408 37.01 21.33 -52.52
CA GLY A 408 37.84 20.23 -52.98
C GLY A 408 37.55 19.86 -54.43
N GLY A 409 38.59 19.45 -55.12
CA GLY A 409 38.49 18.92 -56.48
C GLY A 409 38.28 19.98 -57.56
N ARG A 410 37.50 19.56 -58.56
CA ARG A 410 37.48 20.01 -59.95
C ARG A 410 36.37 21.06 -60.23
N SER A 411 36.09 21.94 -59.28
CA SER A 411 34.92 22.85 -59.31
C SER A 411 35.34 24.31 -59.44
N LEU A 412 34.46 25.17 -59.95
CA LEU A 412 34.63 26.63 -59.96
C LEU A 412 34.64 27.22 -58.53
N LEU A 413 34.24 26.41 -57.54
CA LEU A 413 34.24 26.74 -56.11
C LEU A 413 35.43 26.15 -55.37
N ALA A 414 36.46 25.64 -56.06
CA ALA A 414 37.60 24.96 -55.43
C ALA A 414 38.34 25.80 -54.37
N SER A 415 38.25 27.13 -54.49
CA SER A 415 38.82 28.11 -53.57
C SER A 415 37.94 28.42 -52.35
N VAL A 416 36.64 28.12 -52.44
CA VAL A 416 35.70 28.34 -51.34
C VAL A 416 36.03 27.38 -50.21
N THR A 417 36.17 27.95 -49.01
CA THR A 417 36.50 27.19 -47.80
C THR A 417 35.26 27.14 -46.92
N LEU A 418 34.78 25.93 -46.65
CA LEU A 418 33.63 25.66 -45.80
C LEU A 418 34.07 25.34 -44.38
N THR A 419 33.20 25.67 -43.43
CA THR A 419 33.37 25.25 -42.05
C THR A 419 32.74 23.87 -41.90
N VAL A 420 33.58 22.87 -41.64
CA VAL A 420 33.13 21.51 -41.34
C VAL A 420 33.25 21.30 -39.84
N PHE A 421 32.11 21.05 -39.21
CA PHE A 421 32.03 20.62 -37.82
C PHE A 421 32.07 19.10 -37.77
N SER A 422 32.92 18.57 -36.90
CA SER A 422 32.79 17.19 -36.45
C SER A 422 31.82 17.21 -35.27
N VAL A 423 30.62 16.69 -35.47
CA VAL A 423 29.54 16.69 -34.47
C VAL A 423 29.40 15.27 -33.94
N THR A 424 29.45 15.12 -32.62
CA THR A 424 29.15 13.87 -31.95
C THR A 424 27.85 14.02 -31.17
N THR A 425 26.93 13.09 -31.36
CA THR A 425 25.71 13.02 -30.55
C THR A 425 26.05 12.32 -29.24
N GLU A 426 25.87 13.04 -28.14
CA GLU A 426 25.90 12.49 -26.81
C GLU A 426 24.48 12.18 -26.36
N VAL A 427 24.30 11.04 -25.71
CA VAL A 427 23.02 10.60 -25.14
C VAL A 427 23.21 10.37 -23.65
N ARG A 428 22.19 10.70 -22.85
CA ARG A 428 22.08 10.26 -21.46
C ARG A 428 20.67 9.75 -21.20
N SER A 429 20.55 8.92 -20.18
CA SER A 429 19.28 8.41 -19.69
C SER A 429 18.95 9.08 -18.36
N THR A 430 17.74 9.58 -18.24
CA THR A 430 17.17 10.19 -17.04
C THR A 430 16.15 9.21 -16.46
N ALA A 431 16.50 8.57 -15.34
CA ALA A 431 15.59 7.70 -14.61
C ALA A 431 14.82 8.51 -13.57
N ILE A 432 13.48 8.52 -13.67
CA ILE A 432 12.57 9.17 -12.73
C ILE A 432 12.07 8.11 -11.76
N LYS A 433 12.39 8.24 -10.48
CA LYS A 433 11.90 7.32 -9.42
C LYS A 433 10.44 7.60 -9.09
N ARG A 434 9.72 6.60 -8.53
CA ARG A 434 8.31 6.74 -8.13
C ARG A 434 8.09 7.86 -7.11
N LYS A 435 9.05 8.10 -6.20
CA LYS A 435 9.03 9.26 -5.28
C LYS A 435 9.32 10.63 -5.92
N GLY A 436 9.49 10.69 -7.23
CA GLY A 436 9.76 11.92 -7.98
C GLY A 436 11.23 12.33 -8.09
N ALA A 437 12.15 11.63 -7.40
CA ALA A 437 13.58 11.91 -7.52
C ALA A 437 14.12 11.49 -8.90
N THR A 438 14.93 12.35 -9.53
CA THR A 438 15.56 12.07 -10.83
C THR A 438 17.02 11.67 -10.66
N VAL A 439 17.46 10.64 -11.40
CA VAL A 439 18.84 10.18 -11.46
C VAL A 439 19.30 10.21 -12.91
N TYR A 440 20.43 10.88 -13.16
CA TYR A 440 20.99 11.06 -14.50
C TYR A 440 22.19 10.13 -14.70
N THR A 441 22.27 9.46 -15.84
CA THR A 441 23.54 8.88 -16.29
C THR A 441 24.47 9.98 -16.82
N PRO A 442 25.80 9.79 -16.76
CA PRO A 442 26.72 10.70 -17.43
C PRO A 442 26.46 10.68 -18.94
N TRP A 443 26.67 11.82 -19.59
CA TRP A 443 26.63 11.91 -21.05
C TRP A 443 27.63 10.94 -21.67
N ALA A 444 27.16 10.09 -22.58
CA ALA A 444 27.98 9.14 -23.30
C ALA A 444 27.90 9.41 -24.81
N SER A 445 29.05 9.44 -25.47
CA SER A 445 29.12 9.56 -26.93
C SER A 445 28.73 8.23 -27.57
N HIS A 446 27.62 8.20 -28.32
CA HIS A 446 27.05 6.96 -28.84
C HIS A 446 27.46 6.66 -30.30
N ALA A 447 28.20 7.57 -30.94
CA ALA A 447 28.51 7.47 -32.37
C ALA A 447 29.89 8.03 -32.73
N THR A 448 30.43 7.54 -33.84
CA THR A 448 31.54 8.18 -34.53
C THR A 448 31.14 9.60 -34.93
N PRO A 449 32.02 10.60 -34.73
CA PRO A 449 31.73 11.97 -35.12
C PRO A 449 31.29 12.04 -36.60
N VAL A 450 30.16 12.69 -36.84
CA VAL A 450 29.64 12.94 -38.20
C VAL A 450 30.11 14.31 -38.64
N GLU A 451 30.69 14.38 -39.82
CA GLU A 451 31.06 15.65 -40.42
C GLU A 451 29.82 16.36 -40.97
N GLN A 452 29.53 17.54 -40.43
CA GLN A 452 28.46 18.41 -40.90
C GLN A 452 29.05 19.71 -41.43
N ILE A 453 28.73 20.05 -42.68
CA ILE A 453 29.02 21.37 -43.24
C ILE A 453 28.12 22.39 -42.54
N LYS A 454 28.69 23.47 -42.02
CA LYS A 454 27.92 24.53 -41.36
C LYS A 454 27.05 25.28 -42.35
N GLU A 455 27.61 25.60 -43.51
CA GLU A 455 26.98 26.42 -44.53
C GLU A 455 25.93 25.59 -45.30
N GLU A 456 24.66 25.79 -44.96
CA GLU A 456 23.55 24.93 -45.40
C GLU A 456 23.42 24.84 -46.93
N ALA A 457 23.64 25.96 -47.65
CA ALA A 457 23.63 26.02 -49.11
C ALA A 457 24.60 25.03 -49.79
N PHE A 458 25.62 24.56 -49.07
CA PHE A 458 26.65 23.66 -49.58
C PHE A 458 26.44 22.18 -49.23
N ARG A 459 25.54 21.84 -48.29
CA ARG A 459 25.28 20.45 -47.85
C ARG A 459 24.85 19.53 -48.99
N ASN A 460 24.19 20.07 -50.02
CA ASN A 460 23.69 19.32 -51.19
C ASN A 460 23.96 20.02 -52.54
N HIS A 461 24.95 20.92 -52.61
CA HIS A 461 25.12 21.83 -53.77
C HIS A 461 25.22 21.11 -55.13
N ARG A 462 25.86 19.94 -55.18
CA ARG A 462 25.98 19.16 -56.43
C ARG A 462 24.66 18.62 -56.98
N MET A 463 23.62 18.50 -56.14
CA MET A 463 22.30 18.03 -56.57
C MET A 463 21.31 19.18 -56.83
N ARG A 464 21.58 20.40 -56.34
CA ARG A 464 20.62 21.52 -56.41
C ARG A 464 20.86 22.52 -57.52
N VAL A 465 22.08 22.66 -58.03
CA VAL A 465 22.41 23.70 -59.01
C VAL A 465 22.53 23.10 -60.41
N PRO A 466 21.62 23.41 -61.36
CA PRO A 466 21.70 22.89 -62.71
C PRO A 466 22.96 23.40 -63.43
N THR A 467 23.51 22.55 -64.27
CA THR A 467 24.58 22.91 -65.21
C THR A 467 24.02 22.92 -66.63
N LEU A 468 24.30 23.98 -67.39
CA LEU A 468 23.90 24.08 -68.79
C LEU A 468 25.06 24.59 -69.64
N MET A 469 25.31 23.91 -70.75
CA MET A 469 26.35 24.27 -71.71
C MET A 469 25.79 24.28 -73.13
N GLY A 470 26.16 25.28 -73.91
CA GLY A 470 25.77 25.38 -75.32
C GLY A 470 26.30 26.64 -75.99
N SER A 471 25.91 26.86 -77.24
CA SER A 471 26.30 28.04 -78.00
C SER A 471 25.29 29.18 -77.83
N LEU A 472 25.74 30.39 -77.55
CA LEU A 472 24.92 31.60 -77.52
C LEU A 472 25.53 32.66 -78.42
N LEU A 473 24.69 33.45 -79.08
CA LEU A 473 25.11 34.67 -79.74
C LEU A 473 25.17 35.78 -78.68
N LYS A 474 26.33 36.40 -78.48
CA LYS A 474 26.51 37.48 -77.49
C LYS A 474 26.67 38.82 -78.18
N GLN A 475 25.92 39.83 -77.74
CA GLN A 475 26.04 41.18 -78.31
C GLN A 475 27.39 41.82 -77.91
N SER A 476 28.12 42.38 -78.89
CA SER A 476 29.40 43.05 -78.63
C SER A 476 29.20 44.39 -77.92
N PRO A 477 29.96 44.68 -76.84
CA PRO A 477 29.83 45.94 -76.10
C PRO A 477 30.50 47.13 -76.80
N CYS A 478 31.37 46.89 -77.80
CA CYS A 478 32.10 47.96 -78.47
C CYS A 478 31.16 48.80 -79.36
N MET A 479 30.79 49.99 -78.90
CA MET A 479 30.03 50.97 -79.71
C MET A 479 30.71 51.26 -81.05
N TRP A 480 32.04 51.33 -81.07
CA TRP A 480 32.83 51.49 -82.30
C TRP A 480 32.58 50.36 -83.32
N ARG A 481 32.38 49.12 -82.84
CA ARG A 481 32.10 47.98 -83.72
C ARG A 481 30.69 48.08 -84.31
N LYS A 482 29.71 48.56 -83.55
CA LYS A 482 28.34 48.85 -84.04
C LYS A 482 28.33 49.94 -85.12
N LEU A 483 29.25 50.91 -85.02
CA LEU A 483 29.40 51.99 -86.00
C LEU A 483 30.03 51.53 -87.32
N VAL A 484 31.00 50.61 -87.27
CA VAL A 484 31.72 50.09 -88.46
C VAL A 484 30.93 49.02 -89.22
N THR A 485 30.06 48.24 -88.57
CA THR A 485 29.29 47.14 -89.21
C THR A 485 27.96 47.57 -89.84
N GLY A 486 27.75 48.86 -90.12
CA GLY A 486 26.57 49.35 -90.86
C GLY A 486 25.23 48.98 -90.21
N CYS A 487 24.97 49.47 -88.99
CA CYS A 487 23.72 49.30 -88.21
C CYS A 487 23.28 47.85 -87.91
N SER A 488 23.97 46.82 -88.38
CA SER A 488 23.76 45.45 -87.92
C SER A 488 24.54 45.24 -86.61
N THR A 489 23.83 44.90 -85.53
CA THR A 489 24.47 44.54 -84.26
C THR A 489 25.28 43.26 -84.45
N PRO A 490 26.62 43.29 -84.29
CA PRO A 490 27.42 42.09 -84.49
C PRO A 490 27.23 41.18 -83.28
N TRP A 491 26.24 40.30 -83.39
CA TRP A 491 26.11 39.10 -82.57
C TRP A 491 27.34 38.23 -82.80
N GLN A 492 28.03 37.90 -81.71
CA GLN A 492 29.24 37.09 -81.77
C GLN A 492 28.92 35.72 -81.19
N SER A 493 29.12 34.65 -81.95
CA SER A 493 28.94 33.30 -81.41
C SER A 493 29.91 33.06 -80.26
N ARG A 494 29.41 32.45 -79.18
CA ARG A 494 30.12 32.12 -77.95
C ARG A 494 29.73 30.73 -77.50
N THR A 495 30.70 29.95 -77.06
CA THR A 495 30.40 28.77 -76.23
C THR A 495 30.20 29.27 -74.81
N CYS A 496 29.08 28.94 -74.19
CA CYS A 496 28.71 29.39 -72.85
C CYS A 496 28.48 28.18 -71.92
N VAL A 497 28.82 28.35 -70.65
CA VAL A 497 28.57 27.38 -69.58
C VAL A 497 28.00 28.14 -68.39
N VAL A 498 26.88 27.66 -67.84
CA VAL A 498 26.32 28.09 -66.55
C VAL A 498 26.46 26.94 -65.56
N LYS A 499 27.19 27.16 -64.47
CA LYS A 499 27.53 26.14 -63.49
C LYS A 499 27.95 26.77 -62.18
N GLU A 500 27.51 26.20 -61.05
CA GLU A 500 28.01 26.54 -59.69
C GLU A 500 28.00 28.06 -59.40
N GLY A 501 26.92 28.76 -59.77
CA GLY A 501 26.80 30.20 -59.56
C GLY A 501 27.63 31.05 -60.52
N HIS A 502 28.12 30.49 -61.62
CA HIS A 502 28.90 31.21 -62.63
C HIS A 502 28.27 31.06 -64.01
N MET A 503 28.37 32.12 -64.83
CA MET A 503 28.19 32.06 -66.28
C MET A 503 29.49 32.43 -66.96
N ILE A 504 30.03 31.55 -67.80
CA ILE A 504 31.36 31.68 -68.41
C ILE A 504 31.22 31.50 -69.92
N TRP A 505 32.00 32.24 -70.72
CA TRP A 505 31.99 32.09 -72.18
C TRP A 505 33.35 32.21 -72.87
N TRP A 506 33.47 31.58 -74.06
CA TRP A 506 34.66 31.55 -74.93
C TRP A 506 34.33 31.96 -76.37
N ASN A 507 35.36 32.38 -77.13
CA ASN A 507 35.26 32.65 -78.57
C ASN A 507 35.42 31.33 -79.36
N PRO A 508 34.41 30.86 -80.12
CA PRO A 508 34.38 29.52 -80.72
C PRO A 508 35.57 29.24 -81.64
N ASP A 509 36.02 30.23 -82.42
CA ASP A 509 37.09 30.10 -83.41
C ASP A 509 38.47 29.82 -82.80
N THR A 510 38.62 30.13 -81.51
CA THR A 510 39.88 29.96 -80.77
C THR A 510 39.88 28.70 -79.89
N VAL A 511 38.76 27.97 -79.84
CA VAL A 511 38.55 26.83 -78.94
C VAL A 511 39.04 25.53 -79.58
N THR A 512 40.30 25.47 -79.95
CA THR A 512 40.90 24.22 -80.47
C THR A 512 41.58 23.40 -79.37
N ASN A 513 41.95 24.02 -78.23
CA ASN A 513 42.63 23.37 -77.11
C ASN A 513 41.95 23.68 -75.76
N GLY A 514 41.80 22.68 -74.88
CA GLY A 514 41.15 22.80 -73.56
C GLY A 514 41.86 23.75 -72.56
N THR A 515 42.99 24.33 -72.95
CA THR A 515 43.79 25.31 -72.19
C THR A 515 43.40 26.77 -72.44
N GLN A 516 42.39 27.02 -73.29
CA GLN A 516 42.05 28.38 -73.66
C GLN A 516 41.49 29.19 -72.47
N GLU A 517 42.03 30.40 -72.31
CA GLU A 517 41.49 31.41 -71.39
C GLU A 517 40.05 31.81 -71.73
N VAL A 518 39.28 32.08 -70.68
CA VAL A 518 37.91 32.57 -70.75
C VAL A 518 37.84 33.96 -71.39
N ALA A 519 36.89 34.14 -72.31
CA ALA A 519 36.63 35.42 -72.95
C ALA A 519 35.79 36.36 -72.07
N GLY A 520 35.08 35.81 -71.07
CA GLY A 520 34.49 36.56 -69.97
C GLY A 520 33.65 35.66 -69.06
N ALA A 521 33.39 36.13 -67.84
CA ALA A 521 32.58 35.43 -66.85
C ALA A 521 31.72 36.41 -66.05
N ILE A 522 30.58 35.93 -65.55
CA ILE A 522 29.77 36.57 -64.52
C ILE A 522 29.74 35.61 -63.34
N ASN A 523 30.19 36.08 -62.17
CA ASN A 523 30.10 35.34 -60.92
C ASN A 523 28.89 35.85 -60.13
N PHE A 524 27.85 35.03 -60.03
CA PHE A 524 26.61 35.37 -59.33
C PHE A 524 26.76 35.36 -57.80
N LEU A 525 27.79 34.71 -57.25
CA LEU A 525 28.09 34.81 -55.81
C LEU A 525 28.42 36.24 -55.40
N TRP A 526 29.08 36.98 -56.30
CA TRP A 526 29.44 38.37 -56.05
C TRP A 526 28.39 39.34 -56.54
N ASN A 527 27.74 39.02 -57.64
CA ASN A 527 26.72 39.88 -58.19
C ASN A 527 25.33 39.41 -57.73
N GLN A 528 25.06 39.51 -56.43
CA GLN A 528 23.81 39.01 -55.82
C GLN A 528 22.56 39.72 -56.35
N THR A 529 22.73 40.93 -56.86
CA THR A 529 21.67 41.70 -57.49
C THR A 529 21.41 41.28 -58.94
N ALA A 530 22.15 40.34 -59.54
CA ALA A 530 21.95 39.93 -60.92
C ALA A 530 20.48 39.55 -61.20
N THR A 531 19.94 40.00 -62.33
CA THR A 531 18.66 39.52 -62.86
C THR A 531 18.85 39.03 -64.29
N VAL A 532 18.10 37.99 -64.65
CA VAL A 532 17.97 37.51 -66.02
C VAL A 532 16.55 37.74 -66.50
N GLU A 533 16.40 38.46 -67.61
CA GLU A 533 15.10 38.89 -68.13
C GLU A 533 15.00 38.59 -69.63
N PRO A 534 13.82 38.27 -70.16
CA PRO A 534 13.66 38.05 -71.60
C PRO A 534 13.75 39.39 -72.33
N ASP A 535 14.40 39.41 -73.49
CA ASP A 535 14.33 40.58 -74.37
C ASP A 535 12.91 40.67 -74.93
N ILE A 536 12.30 41.85 -74.80
CA ILE A 536 10.93 42.13 -75.26
C ILE A 536 10.92 42.29 -76.79
N ALA A 537 12.02 42.78 -77.36
CA ALA A 537 12.12 43.06 -78.80
C ALA A 537 12.48 41.82 -79.62
N ASP A 538 13.15 40.84 -79.02
CA ASP A 538 13.61 39.62 -79.69
C ASP A 538 13.21 38.36 -78.89
N PRO A 539 12.30 37.52 -79.41
CA PRO A 539 11.84 36.31 -78.72
C PRO A 539 12.95 35.27 -78.51
N ASP A 540 14.07 35.37 -79.24
CA ASP A 540 15.23 34.51 -79.09
C ASP A 540 16.32 35.13 -78.21
N ALA A 541 16.14 36.37 -77.72
CA ALA A 541 17.12 37.03 -76.87
C ALA A 541 16.69 37.17 -75.41
N PHE A 542 17.68 37.24 -74.52
CA PHE A 542 17.55 37.54 -73.11
C PHE A 542 18.73 38.40 -72.63
N GLU A 543 18.53 39.09 -71.53
CA GLU A 543 19.50 40.01 -70.95
C GLU A 543 19.85 39.60 -69.52
N ILE A 544 21.13 39.71 -69.18
CA ILE A 544 21.62 39.61 -67.80
C ILE A 544 22.15 40.97 -67.39
N ARG A 545 21.60 41.54 -66.32
CA ARG A 545 21.89 42.90 -65.87
C ARG A 545 21.92 42.97 -64.34
N PRO A 546 22.51 44.02 -63.74
CA PRO A 546 22.34 44.25 -62.31
C PRO A 546 20.88 44.65 -62.05
N GLY A 547 20.24 43.97 -61.10
CA GLY A 547 18.85 44.16 -60.73
C GLY A 547 18.62 45.44 -59.95
N GLY A 548 17.38 45.92 -59.97
CA GLY A 548 16.97 47.11 -59.22
C GLY A 548 17.62 48.43 -59.67
N GLY A 549 18.23 48.48 -60.86
CA GLY A 549 18.96 49.65 -61.34
C GLY A 549 20.31 49.87 -60.66
N CYS A 550 20.79 48.88 -59.91
CA CYS A 550 22.07 48.91 -59.21
C CYS A 550 23.26 48.76 -60.17
N GLU A 551 24.45 48.90 -59.62
CA GLU A 551 25.72 48.60 -60.28
C GLU A 551 26.18 47.18 -59.94
N TRP A 552 26.85 46.50 -60.86
CA TRP A 552 27.52 45.22 -60.61
C TRP A 552 28.50 45.37 -59.44
N GLU A 553 28.32 44.58 -58.40
CA GLU A 553 29.16 44.58 -57.20
C GLU A 553 30.62 44.24 -57.52
N ALA A 554 30.85 43.38 -58.51
CA ALA A 554 32.18 43.01 -58.99
C ALA A 554 32.32 43.25 -60.50
N CYS A 555 32.50 44.51 -60.87
CA CYS A 555 32.61 44.95 -62.26
C CYS A 555 34.01 44.77 -62.88
N ASP A 556 34.99 44.25 -62.13
CA ASP A 556 36.36 44.01 -62.56
C ASP A 556 36.50 42.70 -63.37
N ALA A 557 35.61 41.74 -63.15
CA ALA A 557 35.60 40.44 -63.83
C ALA A 557 35.24 40.51 -65.33
N PHE A 558 34.76 41.66 -65.81
CA PHE A 558 34.40 41.89 -67.21
C PHE A 558 34.52 43.36 -67.61
N THR A 559 34.79 43.62 -68.88
CA THR A 559 34.91 45.00 -69.41
C THR A 559 33.55 45.69 -69.58
N GLY A 560 33.50 47.01 -69.78
CA GLY A 560 32.27 47.71 -70.21
C GLY A 560 31.42 48.37 -69.13
N GLY A 561 31.95 48.53 -67.91
CA GLY A 561 31.37 49.38 -66.85
C GLY A 561 30.42 48.65 -65.90
N SER A 562 30.16 49.29 -64.76
CA SER A 562 29.39 48.73 -63.63
C SER A 562 27.88 48.61 -63.91
N ARG A 563 27.34 49.28 -64.93
CA ARG A 563 25.92 49.16 -65.37
C ARG A 563 25.73 48.33 -66.64
N ARG A 564 26.72 47.51 -66.98
CA ARG A 564 26.71 46.77 -68.25
C ARG A 564 25.56 45.78 -68.31
N THR A 565 24.78 45.82 -69.39
CA THR A 565 23.84 44.75 -69.75
C THR A 565 24.51 43.74 -70.68
N PHE A 566 24.34 42.46 -70.40
CA PHE A 566 24.78 41.37 -71.26
C PHE A 566 23.59 40.78 -72.02
N SER A 567 23.45 41.14 -73.29
CA SER A 567 22.41 40.58 -74.16
C SER A 567 22.94 39.35 -74.90
N PHE A 568 22.19 38.25 -74.81
CA PHE A 568 22.45 36.97 -75.45
C PHE A 568 21.26 36.54 -76.29
N SER A 569 21.51 35.87 -77.42
CA SER A 569 20.49 35.28 -78.29
C SER A 569 20.71 33.78 -78.45
N VAL A 570 19.62 33.01 -78.42
CA VAL A 570 19.58 31.55 -78.55
C VAL A 570 19.42 31.08 -79.99
N ALA A 571 19.46 31.97 -80.98
CA ALA A 571 19.24 31.61 -82.39
C ALA A 571 20.20 30.53 -82.94
N GLN A 572 21.36 30.33 -82.29
CA GLN A 572 22.33 29.26 -82.61
C GLN A 572 22.54 28.26 -81.46
N SER A 573 21.67 28.28 -80.47
CA SER A 573 21.77 27.45 -79.27
C SER A 573 21.08 26.11 -79.48
N GLN A 574 21.61 25.08 -78.83
CA GLN A 574 20.94 23.78 -78.71
C GLN A 574 19.80 23.80 -77.67
N HIS A 575 19.75 24.83 -76.83
CA HIS A 575 18.76 25.01 -75.76
C HIS A 575 17.91 26.25 -76.02
N THR A 576 16.64 26.18 -75.61
CA THR A 576 15.69 27.28 -75.69
C THR A 576 16.06 28.45 -74.77
N ARG A 577 15.52 29.63 -75.05
CA ARG A 577 15.64 30.83 -74.20
C ARG A 577 15.22 30.54 -72.76
N THR A 578 14.07 29.89 -72.58
CA THR A 578 13.52 29.55 -71.26
C THR A 578 14.45 28.61 -70.48
N GLN A 579 15.05 27.61 -71.13
CA GLN A 579 16.01 26.71 -70.47
C GLN A 579 17.25 27.47 -69.96
N TRP A 580 17.84 28.34 -70.79
CA TRP A 580 18.97 29.16 -70.37
C TRP A 580 18.61 30.07 -69.20
N MET A 581 17.52 30.82 -69.31
CA MET A 581 17.09 31.74 -68.26
C MET A 581 16.77 31.03 -66.95
N ASN A 582 16.09 29.87 -67.00
CA ASN A 582 15.77 29.11 -65.80
C ASN A 582 17.03 28.61 -65.08
N VAL A 583 18.01 28.07 -65.83
CA VAL A 583 19.27 27.61 -65.24
C VAL A 583 20.06 28.79 -64.67
N ILE A 584 20.12 29.91 -65.37
CA ILE A 584 20.79 31.13 -64.90
C ILE A 584 20.12 31.64 -63.62
N GLN A 585 18.79 31.72 -63.59
CA GLN A 585 18.05 32.17 -62.42
C GLN A 585 18.28 31.25 -61.22
N GLN A 586 18.24 29.93 -61.40
CA GLN A 586 18.55 28.98 -60.33
C GLN A 586 19.99 29.11 -59.81
N ASN A 587 20.94 29.45 -60.68
CA ASN A 587 22.32 29.72 -60.28
C ASN A 587 22.46 31.06 -59.55
N ILE A 588 21.67 32.08 -59.90
CA ILE A 588 21.59 33.37 -59.18
C ILE A 588 21.00 33.15 -57.79
N ASP A 589 19.86 32.45 -57.70
CA ASP A 589 19.16 32.20 -56.44
C ASP A 589 20.04 31.38 -55.48
N TRP A 590 20.65 30.29 -55.96
CA TRP A 590 21.59 29.51 -55.16
C TRP A 590 22.80 30.34 -54.72
N ALA A 591 23.35 31.18 -55.60
CA ALA A 591 24.51 31.99 -55.25
C ALA A 591 24.20 33.02 -54.15
N LYS A 592 22.97 33.53 -54.13
CA LYS A 592 22.48 34.38 -53.03
C LYS A 592 22.42 33.61 -51.71
N GLU A 593 21.78 32.43 -51.69
CA GLU A 593 21.73 31.55 -50.50
C GLU A 593 23.13 31.14 -50.01
N ALA A 594 24.04 30.84 -50.94
CA ALA A 594 25.41 30.45 -50.66
C ALA A 594 26.19 31.57 -49.98
N ARG A 595 26.04 32.81 -50.44
CA ARG A 595 26.72 33.97 -49.81
C ARG A 595 26.10 34.36 -48.47
N GLU A 596 24.79 34.25 -48.33
CA GLU A 596 24.13 34.42 -47.01
C GLU A 596 24.64 33.37 -46.02
N SER A 597 24.79 32.11 -46.45
CA SER A 597 25.31 31.01 -45.62
C SER A 597 26.77 31.19 -45.18
N LEU A 598 27.61 31.84 -46.01
CA LEU A 598 29.01 32.11 -45.69
C LEU A 598 29.18 33.25 -44.66
N GLY A 599 28.17 34.11 -44.50
CA GLY A 599 28.14 35.20 -43.53
C GLY A 599 29.02 36.41 -43.90
N PRO A 600 28.76 37.61 -43.35
CA PRO A 600 29.43 38.86 -43.75
C PRO A 600 30.85 39.08 -43.17
N GLY A 601 31.29 38.24 -42.23
CA GLY A 601 32.51 38.47 -41.43
C GLY A 601 33.77 37.73 -41.92
N ASP A 602 33.62 36.55 -42.53
CA ASP A 602 34.72 35.78 -43.12
C ASP A 602 34.96 36.16 -44.59
N THR A 603 34.07 36.96 -45.16
CA THR A 603 34.11 37.28 -46.57
C THR A 603 35.28 38.15 -46.93
N ARG A 604 35.76 39.15 -46.18
CA ARG A 604 36.83 40.04 -46.72
C ARG A 604 38.16 39.35 -47.07
N ALA A 605 38.61 38.38 -46.26
CA ALA A 605 39.81 37.60 -46.55
C ALA A 605 39.56 36.47 -47.57
N GLN A 606 38.34 35.92 -47.63
CA GLN A 606 37.91 35.02 -48.70
C GLN A 606 37.61 35.75 -50.01
N GLU A 607 37.18 37.02 -49.94
CA GLU A 607 36.88 37.97 -51.00
C GLU A 607 38.21 38.35 -51.63
N GLU A 608 39.20 38.83 -50.86
CA GLU A 608 40.54 39.10 -51.40
C GLU A 608 41.19 37.85 -52.00
N ARG A 609 40.99 36.65 -51.43
CA ARG A 609 41.53 35.39 -51.97
C ARG A 609 40.81 34.90 -53.21
N MET A 610 39.47 34.79 -53.20
CA MET A 610 38.68 34.41 -54.37
C MET A 610 38.82 35.45 -55.49
N HIS A 611 38.87 36.75 -55.15
CA HIS A 611 39.15 37.83 -56.09
C HIS A 611 40.56 37.71 -56.66
N SER A 612 41.58 37.37 -55.85
CA SER A 612 42.92 37.11 -56.38
C SER A 612 43.03 35.84 -57.23
N GLU A 613 42.30 34.77 -56.93
CA GLU A 613 42.37 33.50 -57.66
C GLU A 613 41.51 33.55 -58.94
N VAL A 614 40.30 34.13 -58.90
CA VAL A 614 39.44 34.31 -60.08
C VAL A 614 39.97 35.38 -61.03
N SER A 615 40.60 36.45 -60.52
CA SER A 615 41.19 37.50 -61.38
C SER A 615 42.57 37.13 -61.96
N ARG A 616 43.32 36.22 -61.33
CA ARG A 616 44.67 35.81 -61.80
C ARG A 616 44.68 34.52 -62.59
N GLU A 617 43.75 33.61 -62.38
CA GLU A 617 43.63 32.37 -63.15
C GLU A 617 42.24 32.31 -63.80
N ARG A 618 42.14 32.83 -65.02
CA ARG A 618 40.92 32.65 -65.82
C ARG A 618 40.71 31.15 -66.02
N PRO A 619 39.59 30.56 -65.53
CA PRO A 619 39.40 29.12 -65.59
C PRO A 619 39.45 28.67 -67.04
N THR A 620 40.19 27.61 -67.36
CA THR A 620 40.23 27.13 -68.75
C THR A 620 38.91 26.47 -69.12
N LYS A 621 38.64 26.34 -70.41
CA LYS A 621 37.47 25.59 -70.90
C LYS A 621 37.37 24.18 -70.28
N ALA A 622 38.50 23.48 -70.12
CA ALA A 622 38.54 22.16 -69.49
C ALA A 622 38.09 22.17 -68.02
N VAL A 623 38.40 23.23 -67.27
CA VAL A 623 37.94 23.42 -65.88
C VAL A 623 36.43 23.69 -65.83
N ALA A 624 35.90 24.47 -66.77
CA ALA A 624 34.46 24.71 -66.79
C ALA A 624 33.64 23.48 -67.23
N GLU A 625 34.10 22.77 -68.26
CA GLU A 625 33.39 21.62 -68.83
C GLU A 625 33.54 20.34 -68.01
N TYR A 626 34.78 20.00 -67.66
CA TYR A 626 35.13 18.71 -67.06
C TYR A 626 35.66 18.86 -65.63
N GLY A 627 35.87 20.10 -65.19
CA GLY A 627 36.44 20.39 -63.90
C GLY A 627 37.96 20.21 -63.79
N THR A 628 38.65 19.78 -64.85
CA THR A 628 40.08 19.46 -64.78
C THR A 628 40.98 20.63 -65.13
N ASN A 629 41.99 20.89 -64.29
CA ASN A 629 43.17 21.64 -64.74
C ASN A 629 43.96 20.76 -65.73
N TRP A 630 44.04 21.19 -67.00
CA TRP A 630 44.66 20.39 -68.07
C TRP A 630 46.15 20.10 -67.82
N HIS A 631 46.83 20.95 -67.04
CA HIS A 631 48.25 20.76 -66.69
C HIS A 631 48.54 19.58 -65.74
N SER A 632 47.54 19.01 -65.04
CA SER A 632 47.77 17.84 -64.17
C SER A 632 47.68 16.49 -64.89
N HIS A 633 47.14 16.44 -66.11
CA HIS A 633 47.08 15.19 -66.89
C HIS A 633 48.38 14.87 -67.65
N GLY A 634 49.26 15.87 -67.87
CA GLY A 634 50.55 15.65 -68.51
C GLY A 634 51.58 14.87 -67.67
N ARG A 635 51.35 14.69 -66.36
CA ARG A 635 52.22 13.90 -65.47
C ARG A 635 51.66 12.53 -65.08
N ILE A 636 50.35 12.31 -65.14
CA ILE A 636 49.73 11.05 -64.66
C ILE A 636 49.73 9.96 -65.75
N CYS A 637 49.89 10.31 -67.03
CA CYS A 637 49.98 9.32 -68.12
C CYS A 637 51.41 8.86 -68.46
N ARG A 638 52.40 9.01 -67.56
CA ARG A 638 53.78 8.50 -67.74
C ARG A 638 54.31 7.56 -66.65
N GLU A 639 53.52 7.21 -65.63
CA GLU A 639 53.94 6.31 -64.53
C GLU A 639 53.04 5.07 -64.36
N VAL A 640 52.39 4.60 -65.43
CA VAL A 640 51.76 3.26 -65.44
C VAL A 640 52.16 2.53 -66.73
N SER A 641 53.44 2.25 -66.85
CA SER A 641 53.95 1.12 -67.63
C SER A 641 55.32 0.77 -67.06
N ASP A 642 55.35 -0.12 -66.06
CA ASP A 642 56.45 -1.05 -65.80
C ASP A 642 55.98 -2.10 -64.76
N ASP A 643 55.69 -3.29 -65.30
CA ASP A 643 55.71 -4.67 -64.75
C ASP A 643 54.84 -5.12 -63.55
N PRO A 644 54.41 -6.40 -63.52
CA PRO A 644 53.84 -7.24 -64.59
C PRO A 644 52.38 -7.68 -64.33
#